data_AF-A0A9Q9RPG1-F1
#
_entry.id   AF-A0A9Q9RPG1-F1
#
_cell.length_a   1.000
_cell.length_b   1.000
_cell.length_c   1.000
_cell.angle_alpha   90.00
_cell.angle_beta   90.00
_cell.angle_gamma   90.00
#
_symmetry.space_group_name_H-M   'P 1'
#
loop_
_entity.id
_entity.type
_entity.pdbx_description
1 polymer ?
#
loop_
_entity_poly.entity_id
_entity_poly.type
_entity_poly.pdbx_seq_one_letter_code
_entity_poly.pdbx_strand_id
1 'polypeptide(L)'
;MAANGDEVTYDPAFLNESRQNEVYATHIAFFIVMMIIVPCRFFSSRLTKKTLSWDDWLAYFAAFNTVGVFITSMLWLRFGLGRHLAWVMQDDLKNIENFFKAIVANEIMYTTALACARLSLVAFFYHIFGVSSMRYFLHGFVAFIVAWAISTYVPSIRTCWPISSFWDGTNQNCIDLSKFYVGVAIGGIITDIGLMIVPLPYIWALKVPLYHKILIAIMLVFGSACFVTIIRLTKVITVDLTDPTWGTVDLMIWTGMEVYSAVICCCLPTMRPLIKFVWKKLGLKQLSSSGNTDPSKPTSNGTAMWGSKSRQNSRHLGDGILASNADEVELTKHAYYELHSDNAHGRSQDSIAVHQQVVIVGGSLVGLSTALFLSHLNVPTILIERHPGSSLHPRAIGYTARTIELFRTVGVESKLKGIQWSGGPPRRIVVESLAGKWTKEQGWTQKPKGGPPVSFAEYSPTEGVAIAQDVIEPVLRDRARELGADLRLGFTVTGWSQDNQGVTVNATSNDGEEIHVKASYMVACDGNRSRIRESLGIQRHGVGLLRKLQSIMFRCEPLQHFLDHGYSQFQIEGREDGFEAFMTTYGGGRWMLAWNEDVDDPEAVLDDATQRDMIRKASGVQDLRDEDIQLITTGKWDIGGLIADKFSSGRVFLAGDAAHALPPNRGGYGANTGIADAHNLAWKLASVLCGESSPELLDTYDVERRPVADVRHDQIFAREDYKRYVVNKEWPGKNVEIMDDVAMEFGYFYNSKAIVGGPDGSAPVKRPNEWNGQPGTRAPHVALKGDNGSTLDCFGTTWVSISKEKRWSQLVAEAYKTTGVKIVFVHVGGDVTEKNKGDFNRLYGVDDSGCSLIRPDGFVAWRAPIWSAEAQKDFMQALGQVSLSSKHTDELR
;
A
#
# COMPACT_ATOMS: atom_id res chain seq x y z
N MET A 1 -72.45 -15.92 -10.77
CA MET A 1 -73.08 -16.72 -11.86
C MET A 1 -74.57 -16.78 -11.62
N ALA A 2 -75.37 -16.48 -12.64
CA ALA A 2 -76.79 -16.85 -12.69
C ALA A 2 -76.96 -17.76 -13.92
N ALA A 3 -77.51 -18.96 -13.74
CA ALA A 3 -77.56 -19.96 -14.80
C ALA A 3 -78.92 -19.92 -15.51
N ASN A 4 -78.96 -19.36 -16.72
CA ASN A 4 -80.09 -19.41 -17.64
C ASN A 4 -79.56 -19.66 -19.06
N GLY A 5 -79.61 -20.91 -19.53
CA GLY A 5 -79.48 -21.29 -20.95
C GLY A 5 -78.15 -20.91 -21.64
N ASP A 6 -77.15 -21.79 -21.51
CA ASP A 6 -75.97 -21.97 -22.38
C ASP A 6 -75.00 -20.79 -22.63
N GLU A 7 -75.35 -19.53 -22.32
CA GLU A 7 -74.39 -18.43 -22.19
C GLU A 7 -74.06 -18.18 -20.71
N VAL A 8 -72.78 -18.35 -20.34
CA VAL A 8 -72.29 -18.01 -19.01
C VAL A 8 -72.10 -16.50 -18.92
N THR A 9 -73.17 -15.76 -18.60
CA THR A 9 -73.08 -14.32 -18.34
C THR A 9 -72.36 -14.07 -17.01
N TYR A 10 -71.11 -13.62 -17.12
CA TYR A 10 -70.31 -13.13 -15.99
C TYR A 10 -70.76 -11.72 -15.58
N ASP A 11 -70.48 -11.34 -14.33
CA ASP A 11 -70.79 -10.01 -13.81
C ASP A 11 -69.91 -8.94 -14.50
N PRO A 12 -70.48 -7.86 -15.07
CA PRO A 12 -69.70 -6.76 -15.64
C PRO A 12 -68.72 -6.10 -14.65
N ALA A 13 -68.95 -6.16 -13.34
CA ALA A 13 -67.97 -5.72 -12.35
C ALA A 13 -66.75 -6.64 -12.35
N PHE A 14 -66.97 -7.95 -12.19
CA PHE A 14 -65.94 -9.01 -12.21
C PHE A 14 -65.11 -9.00 -13.50
N LEU A 15 -65.74 -8.81 -14.67
CA LEU A 15 -65.04 -8.72 -15.95
C LEU A 15 -64.17 -7.45 -16.11
N ASN A 16 -64.39 -6.42 -15.30
CA ASN A 16 -63.59 -5.18 -15.31
C ASN A 16 -62.52 -5.14 -14.19
N GLU A 17 -62.46 -6.14 -13.30
CA GLU A 17 -61.38 -6.23 -12.32
C GLU A 17 -60.03 -6.50 -13.01
N SER A 18 -58.99 -5.76 -12.61
CA SER A 18 -57.67 -5.89 -13.23
C SER A 18 -56.53 -5.56 -12.27
N ARG A 19 -55.60 -6.50 -12.15
CA ARG A 19 -54.34 -6.38 -11.37
C ARG A 19 -53.13 -6.00 -12.23
N GLN A 20 -53.34 -5.71 -13.53
CA GLN A 20 -52.28 -5.40 -14.49
C GLN A 20 -51.36 -4.26 -14.03
N ASN A 21 -51.92 -3.26 -13.34
CA ASN A 21 -51.19 -2.11 -12.81
C ASN A 21 -50.12 -2.49 -11.77
N GLU A 22 -50.32 -3.57 -10.99
CA GLU A 22 -49.34 -4.05 -10.01
C GLU A 22 -48.07 -4.57 -10.71
N VAL A 23 -48.26 -5.35 -11.77
CA VAL A 23 -47.17 -5.93 -12.57
C VAL A 23 -46.45 -4.84 -13.38
N TYR A 24 -47.20 -3.91 -14.00
CA TYR A 24 -46.60 -2.76 -14.69
C TYR A 24 -45.74 -1.90 -13.74
N ALA A 25 -46.27 -1.52 -12.57
CA ALA A 25 -45.56 -0.66 -11.63
C ALA A 25 -44.28 -1.32 -11.10
N THR A 26 -44.33 -2.61 -10.75
CA THR A 26 -43.18 -3.35 -10.22
C THR A 26 -42.11 -3.61 -11.27
N HIS A 27 -42.47 -4.17 -12.44
CA HIS A 27 -41.48 -4.48 -13.48
C HIS A 27 -40.84 -3.22 -14.07
N ILE A 28 -41.60 -2.15 -14.36
CA ILE A 28 -41.05 -0.92 -14.94
C ILE A 28 -40.08 -0.23 -13.97
N ALA A 29 -40.43 -0.14 -12.68
CA ALA A 29 -39.58 0.51 -11.68
C ALA A 29 -38.23 -0.22 -11.52
N PHE A 30 -38.24 -1.54 -11.36
CA PHE A 30 -37.00 -2.31 -11.20
C PHE A 30 -36.18 -2.38 -12.50
N PHE A 31 -36.83 -2.44 -13.67
CA PHE A 31 -36.16 -2.39 -14.96
C PHE A 31 -35.39 -1.08 -15.18
N ILE A 32 -35.99 0.07 -14.82
CA ILE A 32 -35.31 1.38 -14.88
C ILE A 32 -34.06 1.40 -13.97
N VAL A 33 -34.16 0.88 -12.75
CA VAL A 33 -33.02 0.80 -11.81
C VAL A 33 -31.90 -0.09 -12.37
N MET A 34 -32.24 -1.26 -12.93
CA MET A 34 -31.26 -2.15 -13.57
C MET A 34 -30.57 -1.47 -14.76
N MET A 35 -31.33 -0.79 -15.62
CA MET A 35 -30.82 -0.05 -16.78
C MET A 35 -29.91 1.14 -16.43
N ILE A 36 -29.96 1.64 -15.19
CA ILE A 36 -29.01 2.64 -14.68
C ILE A 36 -27.76 1.95 -14.11
N ILE A 37 -27.93 0.92 -13.27
CA ILE A 37 -26.83 0.31 -12.51
C ILE A 37 -25.87 -0.48 -13.42
N VAL A 38 -26.36 -1.18 -14.44
CA VAL A 38 -25.52 -1.98 -15.35
C VAL A 38 -24.54 -1.11 -16.15
N PRO A 39 -24.94 -0.02 -16.85
CA PRO A 39 -23.99 0.91 -17.47
C PRO A 39 -23.03 1.57 -16.48
N CYS A 40 -23.48 1.86 -15.26
CA CYS A 40 -22.62 2.42 -14.21
C CYS A 40 -21.48 1.47 -13.81
N ARG A 41 -21.69 0.14 -13.81
CA ARG A 41 -20.61 -0.86 -13.63
C ARG A 41 -19.54 -0.70 -14.73
N PHE A 42 -19.92 -0.65 -16.00
CA PHE A 42 -18.96 -0.47 -17.11
C PHE A 42 -18.22 0.87 -17.04
N PHE A 43 -18.91 1.94 -16.66
CA PHE A 43 -18.27 3.25 -16.45
C PHE A 43 -17.30 3.23 -15.26
N SER A 44 -17.62 2.51 -14.18
CA SER A 44 -16.72 2.29 -13.04
C SER A 44 -15.44 1.54 -13.45
N SER A 45 -15.55 0.45 -14.24
CA SER A 45 -14.39 -0.28 -14.79
C SER A 45 -13.54 0.56 -15.76
N ARG A 46 -14.17 1.47 -16.53
CA ARG A 46 -13.45 2.45 -17.37
C ARG A 46 -12.72 3.51 -16.54
N LEU A 47 -13.33 4.02 -15.46
CA LEU A 47 -12.68 4.97 -14.54
C LEU A 47 -11.42 4.39 -13.87
N THR A 48 -11.34 3.08 -13.69
CA THR A 48 -10.14 2.38 -13.17
C THR A 48 -9.20 1.86 -14.26
N LYS A 49 -9.47 2.13 -15.55
CA LYS A 49 -8.74 1.57 -16.71
C LYS A 49 -8.64 0.02 -16.70
N LYS A 50 -9.57 -0.68 -16.03
CA LYS A 50 -9.58 -2.16 -15.93
C LYS A 50 -10.02 -2.76 -17.26
N THR A 51 -9.34 -3.81 -17.72
CA THR A 51 -9.81 -4.67 -18.81
C THR A 51 -11.09 -5.42 -18.40
N LEU A 52 -12.03 -5.58 -19.34
CA LEU A 52 -13.29 -6.28 -19.08
C LEU A 52 -13.03 -7.77 -18.84
N SER A 53 -13.34 -8.25 -17.63
CA SER A 53 -13.12 -9.65 -17.24
C SER A 53 -14.40 -10.48 -17.41
N TRP A 54 -14.31 -11.79 -17.19
CA TRP A 54 -15.46 -12.68 -17.34
C TRP A 54 -16.64 -12.32 -16.43
N ASP A 55 -16.41 -11.71 -15.26
CA ASP A 55 -17.48 -11.22 -14.38
C ASP A 55 -18.26 -10.04 -15.00
N ASP A 56 -17.58 -9.15 -15.73
CA ASP A 56 -18.20 -8.05 -16.51
C ASP A 56 -19.04 -8.59 -17.70
N TRP A 57 -18.53 -9.58 -18.44
CA TRP A 57 -19.25 -10.19 -19.58
C TRP A 57 -20.46 -11.03 -19.14
N LEU A 58 -20.35 -11.77 -18.04
CA LEU A 58 -21.47 -12.53 -17.46
C LEU A 58 -22.56 -11.59 -16.93
N ALA A 59 -22.19 -10.44 -16.33
CA ALA A 59 -23.15 -9.42 -15.93
C ALA A 59 -23.88 -8.79 -17.14
N TYR A 60 -23.17 -8.53 -18.25
CA TYR A 60 -23.80 -8.07 -19.50
C TYR A 60 -24.82 -9.08 -20.04
N PHE A 61 -24.45 -10.36 -20.12
CA PHE A 61 -25.33 -11.40 -20.64
C PHE A 61 -26.54 -11.64 -19.73
N ALA A 62 -26.36 -11.55 -18.40
CA ALA A 62 -27.47 -11.58 -17.45
C ALA A 62 -28.45 -10.41 -17.67
N ALA A 63 -27.95 -9.18 -17.86
CA ALA A 63 -28.76 -8.01 -18.16
C ALA A 63 -29.50 -8.14 -19.50
N PHE A 64 -28.85 -8.68 -20.55
CA PHE A 64 -29.49 -8.94 -21.84
C PHE A 64 -30.68 -9.90 -21.73
N ASN A 65 -30.52 -11.02 -21.04
CA ASN A 65 -31.62 -11.97 -20.80
C ASN A 65 -32.71 -11.35 -19.89
N THR A 66 -32.35 -10.43 -18.99
CA THR A 66 -33.30 -9.68 -18.15
C THR A 66 -34.15 -8.67 -18.95
N VAL A 67 -33.59 -8.08 -20.02
CA VAL A 67 -34.39 -7.34 -21.02
C VAL A 67 -35.34 -8.29 -21.74
N GLY A 68 -34.90 -9.51 -22.06
CA GLY A 68 -35.77 -10.59 -22.54
C GLY A 68 -36.95 -10.87 -21.62
N VAL A 69 -36.70 -11.10 -20.33
CA VAL A 69 -37.73 -11.27 -19.28
C VAL A 69 -38.69 -10.09 -19.24
N PHE A 70 -38.21 -8.84 -19.28
CA PHE A 70 -39.08 -7.66 -19.31
C PHE A 70 -39.98 -7.65 -20.55
N ILE A 71 -39.46 -7.98 -21.73
CA ILE A 71 -40.26 -8.03 -22.97
C ILE A 71 -41.30 -9.15 -22.90
N THR A 72 -40.96 -10.35 -22.44
CA THR A 72 -41.95 -11.42 -22.23
C THR A 72 -42.97 -11.07 -21.16
N SER A 73 -42.59 -10.33 -20.12
CA SER A 73 -43.52 -9.80 -19.09
C SER A 73 -44.58 -8.90 -19.72
N MET A 74 -44.17 -7.93 -20.55
CA MET A 74 -45.08 -6.98 -21.20
C MET A 74 -45.99 -7.65 -22.24
N LEU A 75 -45.49 -8.68 -22.93
CA LEU A 75 -46.30 -9.51 -23.82
C LEU A 75 -47.30 -10.37 -23.04
N TRP A 76 -46.91 -10.94 -21.90
CA TRP A 76 -47.80 -11.77 -21.09
C TRP A 76 -48.97 -10.96 -20.48
N LEU A 77 -48.72 -9.70 -20.08
CA LEU A 77 -49.76 -8.72 -19.74
C LEU A 77 -50.68 -8.40 -20.92
N ARG A 78 -50.13 -8.21 -22.13
CA ARG A 78 -50.92 -8.00 -23.35
C ARG A 78 -51.84 -9.19 -23.67
N PHE A 79 -51.41 -10.41 -23.38
CA PHE A 79 -52.21 -11.64 -23.59
C PHE A 79 -53.14 -11.99 -22.43
N GLY A 80 -53.35 -11.08 -21.46
CA GLY A 80 -54.41 -11.20 -20.45
C GLY A 80 -53.98 -11.54 -19.02
N LEU A 81 -52.68 -11.64 -18.72
CA LEU A 81 -52.21 -11.73 -17.33
C LEU A 81 -52.77 -10.55 -16.52
N GLY A 82 -53.28 -10.82 -15.31
CA GLY A 82 -53.89 -9.81 -14.45
C GLY A 82 -55.32 -9.43 -14.79
N ARG A 83 -56.01 -10.21 -15.63
CA ARG A 83 -57.47 -10.22 -15.82
C ARG A 83 -57.99 -11.63 -15.60
N HIS A 84 -59.30 -11.78 -15.44
CA HIS A 84 -59.92 -13.09 -15.32
C HIS A 84 -59.95 -13.86 -16.64
N LEU A 85 -59.82 -15.20 -16.57
CA LEU A 85 -59.80 -16.07 -17.77
C LEU A 85 -61.07 -15.88 -18.62
N ALA A 86 -62.21 -15.66 -17.96
CA ALA A 86 -63.50 -15.36 -18.58
C ALA A 86 -63.46 -14.12 -19.49
N TRP A 87 -62.66 -13.10 -19.16
CA TRP A 87 -62.48 -11.91 -20.00
C TRP A 87 -61.61 -12.24 -21.22
N VAL A 88 -60.50 -12.96 -21.04
CA VAL A 88 -59.58 -13.33 -22.13
C VAL A 88 -60.26 -14.21 -23.17
N MET A 89 -61.15 -15.11 -22.74
CA MET A 89 -61.98 -15.96 -23.60
C MET A 89 -63.00 -15.17 -24.45
N GLN A 90 -63.36 -13.95 -24.04
CA GLN A 90 -64.29 -13.07 -24.79
C GLN A 90 -63.58 -12.09 -25.74
N ASP A 91 -62.31 -11.77 -25.49
CA ASP A 91 -61.50 -10.81 -26.27
C ASP A 91 -60.87 -11.45 -27.52
N ASP A 92 -60.02 -12.46 -27.35
CA ASP A 92 -59.49 -13.30 -28.43
C ASP A 92 -59.01 -14.65 -27.85
N LEU A 93 -59.61 -15.76 -28.31
CA LEU A 93 -59.19 -17.12 -27.96
C LEU A 93 -57.70 -17.38 -28.22
N LYS A 94 -57.10 -16.70 -29.21
CA LYS A 94 -55.67 -16.82 -29.54
C LYS A 94 -54.75 -16.16 -28.50
N ASN A 95 -55.26 -15.24 -27.67
CA ASN A 95 -54.49 -14.73 -26.53
C ASN A 95 -54.14 -15.85 -25.55
N ILE A 96 -54.98 -16.89 -25.39
CA ILE A 96 -54.70 -18.05 -24.52
C ILE A 96 -53.51 -18.86 -25.05
N GLU A 97 -53.50 -19.16 -26.36
CA GLU A 97 -52.38 -19.85 -27.02
C GLU A 97 -51.06 -19.05 -26.86
N ASN A 98 -51.12 -17.73 -27.02
CA ASN A 98 -49.99 -16.83 -26.87
C ASN A 98 -49.54 -16.64 -25.41
N PHE A 99 -50.46 -16.68 -24.44
CA PHE A 99 -50.21 -16.61 -23.00
C PHE A 99 -49.34 -17.78 -22.54
N PHE A 100 -49.70 -19.02 -22.92
CA PHE A 100 -48.90 -20.20 -22.56
C PHE A 100 -47.54 -20.25 -23.28
N LYS A 101 -47.44 -19.73 -24.52
CA LYS A 101 -46.15 -19.55 -25.21
C LYS A 101 -45.27 -18.50 -24.52
N ALA A 102 -45.86 -17.41 -24.02
CA ALA A 102 -45.15 -16.38 -23.27
C ALA A 102 -44.54 -16.94 -21.97
N ILE A 103 -45.25 -17.83 -21.25
CA ILE A 103 -44.72 -18.53 -20.07
C ILE A 103 -43.42 -19.28 -20.40
N VAL A 104 -43.44 -20.15 -21.42
CA VAL A 104 -42.27 -20.97 -21.78
C VAL A 104 -41.08 -20.10 -22.20
N ALA A 105 -41.32 -19.03 -22.97
CA ALA A 105 -40.28 -18.07 -23.34
C ALA A 105 -39.71 -17.31 -22.13
N ASN A 106 -40.59 -16.90 -21.21
CA ASN A 106 -40.20 -16.17 -19.99
C ASN A 106 -39.35 -17.03 -19.06
N GLU A 107 -39.72 -18.30 -18.85
CA GLU A 107 -39.00 -19.22 -17.96
C GLU A 107 -37.56 -19.46 -18.42
N ILE A 108 -37.34 -19.66 -19.73
CA ILE A 108 -36.00 -19.85 -20.29
C ILE A 108 -35.14 -18.57 -20.06
N MET A 109 -35.67 -17.39 -20.40
CA MET A 109 -34.97 -16.11 -20.22
C MET A 109 -34.67 -15.81 -18.74
N TYR A 110 -35.63 -16.12 -17.86
CA TYR A 110 -35.51 -16.01 -16.40
C TYR A 110 -34.35 -16.87 -15.87
N THR A 111 -34.33 -18.16 -16.22
CA THR A 111 -33.28 -19.10 -15.81
C THR A 111 -31.91 -18.66 -16.34
N THR A 112 -31.81 -18.24 -17.60
CA THR A 112 -30.55 -17.79 -18.21
C THR A 112 -30.02 -16.53 -17.54
N ALA A 113 -30.87 -15.53 -17.30
CA ALA A 113 -30.49 -14.30 -16.61
C ALA A 113 -29.94 -14.58 -15.20
N LEU A 114 -30.67 -15.40 -14.43
CA LEU A 114 -30.34 -15.69 -13.04
C LEU A 114 -29.08 -16.56 -12.90
N ALA A 115 -28.90 -17.56 -13.77
CA ALA A 115 -27.67 -18.36 -13.83
C ALA A 115 -26.44 -17.48 -14.13
N CYS A 116 -26.51 -16.58 -15.12
CA CYS A 116 -25.38 -15.72 -15.47
C CYS A 116 -25.10 -14.62 -14.43
N ALA A 117 -26.12 -14.10 -13.74
CA ALA A 117 -25.93 -13.19 -12.59
C ALA A 117 -25.17 -13.89 -11.44
N ARG A 118 -25.57 -15.12 -11.09
CA ARG A 118 -24.90 -15.95 -10.08
C ARG A 118 -23.46 -16.30 -10.51
N LEU A 119 -23.22 -16.67 -11.77
CA LEU A 119 -21.87 -16.95 -12.29
C LEU A 119 -20.96 -15.70 -12.31
N SER A 120 -21.51 -14.51 -12.58
CA SER A 120 -20.76 -13.24 -12.46
C SER A 120 -20.25 -13.02 -11.03
N LEU A 121 -21.08 -13.28 -10.00
CA LEU A 121 -20.66 -13.21 -8.60
C LEU A 121 -19.59 -14.26 -8.25
N VAL A 122 -19.69 -15.48 -8.77
CA VAL A 122 -18.66 -16.53 -8.57
C VAL A 122 -17.32 -16.13 -9.20
N ALA A 123 -17.34 -15.60 -10.42
CA ALA A 123 -16.14 -15.09 -11.10
C ALA A 123 -15.52 -13.90 -10.34
N PHE A 124 -16.35 -12.99 -9.81
CA PHE A 124 -15.90 -11.89 -8.96
C PHE A 124 -15.24 -12.38 -7.66
N PHE A 125 -15.80 -13.39 -6.99
CA PHE A 125 -15.15 -14.01 -5.82
C PHE A 125 -13.84 -14.72 -6.19
N TYR A 126 -13.78 -15.39 -7.33
CA TYR A 126 -12.56 -16.04 -7.83
C TYR A 126 -11.42 -15.04 -8.08
N HIS A 127 -11.75 -13.81 -8.52
CA HIS A 127 -10.78 -12.72 -8.67
C HIS A 127 -10.34 -12.08 -7.34
N ILE A 128 -11.21 -12.01 -6.32
CA ILE A 128 -10.84 -11.43 -5.01
C ILE A 128 -10.05 -12.40 -4.13
N PHE A 129 -10.46 -13.67 -4.07
CA PHE A 129 -9.94 -14.62 -3.09
C PHE A 129 -8.93 -15.56 -3.72
N GLY A 130 -7.65 -15.16 -3.74
CA GLY A 130 -6.52 -15.93 -4.25
C GLY A 130 -6.14 -17.20 -3.48
N VAL A 131 -7.05 -17.77 -2.67
CA VAL A 131 -6.78 -18.92 -1.79
C VAL A 131 -7.14 -20.22 -2.48
N SER A 132 -6.18 -21.14 -2.62
CA SER A 132 -6.33 -22.40 -3.37
C SER A 132 -7.51 -23.26 -2.90
N SER A 133 -7.76 -23.34 -1.59
CA SER A 133 -8.91 -24.11 -1.04
C SER A 133 -10.26 -23.55 -1.49
N MET A 134 -10.38 -22.22 -1.61
CA MET A 134 -11.62 -21.58 -2.08
C MET A 134 -11.86 -21.82 -3.58
N ARG A 135 -10.80 -21.91 -4.39
CA ARG A 135 -10.91 -22.16 -5.84
C ARG A 135 -11.58 -23.51 -6.14
N TYR A 136 -11.23 -24.58 -5.43
CA TYR A 136 -11.89 -25.88 -5.57
C TYR A 136 -13.40 -25.79 -5.29
N PHE A 137 -13.79 -25.08 -4.22
CA PHE A 137 -15.20 -24.84 -3.92
C PHE A 137 -15.87 -24.06 -5.06
N LEU A 138 -15.29 -22.94 -5.51
CA LEU A 138 -15.87 -22.09 -6.56
C LEU A 138 -16.05 -22.86 -7.88
N HIS A 139 -15.13 -23.75 -8.27
CA HIS A 139 -15.29 -24.61 -9.43
C HIS A 139 -16.45 -25.62 -9.28
N GLY A 140 -16.58 -26.27 -8.12
CA GLY A 140 -17.73 -27.12 -7.82
C GLY A 140 -19.06 -26.34 -7.84
N PHE A 141 -19.02 -25.07 -7.43
CA PHE A 141 -20.19 -24.19 -7.41
C PHE A 141 -20.59 -23.70 -8.82
N VAL A 142 -19.63 -23.43 -9.71
CA VAL A 142 -19.91 -23.22 -11.14
C VAL A 142 -20.61 -24.44 -11.73
N ALA A 143 -20.10 -25.64 -11.48
CA ALA A 143 -20.71 -26.88 -11.97
C ALA A 143 -22.14 -27.07 -11.43
N PHE A 144 -22.39 -26.73 -10.16
CA PHE A 144 -23.73 -26.78 -9.57
C PHE A 144 -24.71 -25.78 -10.22
N ILE A 145 -24.31 -24.52 -10.43
CA ILE A 145 -25.16 -23.51 -11.10
C ILE A 145 -25.50 -23.95 -12.55
N VAL A 146 -24.52 -24.49 -13.28
CA VAL A 146 -24.72 -24.99 -14.64
C VAL A 146 -25.63 -26.22 -14.66
N ALA A 147 -25.46 -27.15 -13.72
CA ALA A 147 -26.34 -28.32 -13.59
C ALA A 147 -27.79 -27.92 -13.26
N TRP A 148 -27.99 -26.93 -12.38
CA TRP A 148 -29.32 -26.37 -12.08
C TRP A 148 -29.97 -25.68 -13.28
N ALA A 149 -29.19 -24.93 -14.08
CA ALA A 149 -29.69 -24.34 -15.32
C ALA A 149 -30.08 -25.42 -16.36
N ILE A 150 -29.31 -26.51 -16.48
CA ILE A 150 -29.66 -27.62 -17.37
C ILE A 150 -30.90 -28.37 -16.87
N SER A 151 -31.03 -28.61 -15.57
CA SER A 151 -32.19 -29.31 -14.98
C SER A 151 -33.50 -28.51 -15.04
N THR A 152 -33.42 -27.21 -15.34
CA THR A 152 -34.57 -26.32 -15.54
C THR A 152 -34.91 -26.16 -17.02
N TYR A 153 -33.93 -26.01 -17.93
CA TYR A 153 -34.23 -25.96 -19.38
C TYR A 153 -34.87 -27.25 -19.91
N VAL A 154 -34.40 -28.43 -19.51
CA VAL A 154 -34.85 -29.70 -20.11
C VAL A 154 -36.34 -29.98 -19.84
N PRO A 155 -36.88 -29.79 -18.62
CA PRO A 155 -38.32 -29.91 -18.37
C PRO A 155 -39.14 -28.74 -18.94
N SER A 156 -38.64 -27.50 -18.97
CA SER A 156 -39.35 -26.38 -19.59
C SER A 156 -39.55 -26.55 -21.10
N ILE A 157 -38.60 -27.19 -21.79
CA ILE A 157 -38.72 -27.56 -23.22
C ILE A 157 -39.62 -28.80 -23.42
N ARG A 158 -39.91 -29.55 -22.36
CA ARG A 158 -40.74 -30.78 -22.39
C ARG A 158 -41.85 -30.75 -21.34
N THR A 159 -42.49 -29.59 -21.17
CA THR A 159 -43.58 -29.42 -20.19
C THR A 159 -44.77 -30.33 -20.51
N CYS A 160 -45.01 -30.60 -21.80
CA CYS A 160 -45.87 -31.66 -22.32
C CYS A 160 -45.18 -32.35 -23.51
N TRP A 161 -45.68 -33.51 -23.92
CA TRP A 161 -45.15 -34.24 -25.09
C TRP A 161 -46.28 -34.67 -26.05
N PRO A 162 -46.45 -34.01 -27.21
CA PRO A 162 -45.66 -32.88 -27.73
C PRO A 162 -45.89 -31.57 -26.95
N ILE A 163 -44.94 -30.63 -27.03
CA ILE A 163 -45.00 -29.35 -26.31
C ILE A 163 -46.25 -28.52 -26.66
N SER A 164 -46.78 -28.63 -27.88
CA SER A 164 -47.98 -27.88 -28.28
C SER A 164 -49.21 -28.21 -27.42
N SER A 165 -49.29 -29.44 -26.91
CA SER A 165 -50.37 -29.88 -26.02
C SER A 165 -50.53 -29.05 -24.74
N PHE A 166 -49.49 -28.30 -24.36
CA PHE A 166 -49.50 -27.32 -23.26
C PHE A 166 -50.36 -26.07 -23.56
N TRP A 167 -50.32 -25.55 -24.80
CA TRP A 167 -51.07 -24.36 -25.21
C TRP A 167 -52.32 -24.70 -26.07
N ASP A 168 -52.38 -25.90 -26.64
CA ASP A 168 -53.55 -26.46 -27.32
C ASP A 168 -54.63 -26.97 -26.33
N GLY A 169 -54.39 -26.85 -25.01
CA GLY A 169 -55.32 -27.26 -23.94
C GLY A 169 -55.53 -28.77 -23.76
N THR A 170 -54.87 -29.61 -24.55
CA THR A 170 -55.07 -31.07 -24.58
C THR A 170 -54.31 -31.82 -23.47
N ASN A 171 -53.33 -31.19 -22.82
CA ASN A 171 -52.65 -31.66 -21.61
C ASN A 171 -52.12 -33.11 -21.65
N GLN A 172 -51.61 -33.56 -22.80
CA GLN A 172 -51.10 -34.92 -22.99
C GLN A 172 -49.67 -35.06 -22.43
N ASN A 173 -49.49 -36.03 -21.52
CA ASN A 173 -48.20 -36.41 -20.94
C ASN A 173 -47.42 -35.22 -20.34
N CYS A 174 -48.12 -34.30 -19.67
CA CYS A 174 -47.51 -33.12 -19.06
C CYS A 174 -46.85 -33.41 -17.71
N ILE A 175 -45.84 -32.61 -17.37
CA ILE A 175 -45.20 -32.61 -16.05
C ILE A 175 -46.06 -31.89 -15.02
N ASP A 176 -45.91 -32.26 -13.75
CA ASP A 176 -46.49 -31.51 -12.63
C ASP A 176 -45.73 -30.17 -12.47
N LEU A 177 -46.32 -29.09 -12.97
CA LEU A 177 -45.70 -27.75 -12.95
C LEU A 177 -45.42 -27.27 -11.52
N SER A 178 -46.31 -27.54 -10.55
CA SER A 178 -46.10 -27.14 -9.16
C SER A 178 -44.88 -27.83 -8.55
N LYS A 179 -44.73 -29.15 -8.74
CA LYS A 179 -43.53 -29.89 -8.32
C LYS A 179 -42.28 -29.42 -9.06
N PHE A 180 -42.37 -29.12 -10.35
CA PHE A 180 -41.26 -28.57 -11.13
C PHE A 180 -40.79 -27.22 -10.57
N TYR A 181 -41.68 -26.24 -10.44
CA TYR A 181 -41.35 -24.90 -9.94
C TYR A 181 -40.83 -24.91 -8.49
N VAL A 182 -41.33 -25.80 -7.62
CA VAL A 182 -40.76 -26.03 -6.29
C VAL A 182 -39.32 -26.53 -6.40
N GLY A 183 -39.02 -27.47 -7.31
CA GLY A 183 -37.65 -27.92 -7.58
C GLY A 183 -36.74 -26.81 -8.10
N VAL A 184 -37.22 -25.97 -9.02
CA VAL A 184 -36.50 -24.78 -9.53
C VAL A 184 -36.13 -23.84 -8.38
N ALA A 185 -37.10 -23.52 -7.51
CA ALA A 185 -36.93 -22.64 -6.37
C ALA A 185 -35.99 -23.20 -5.30
N ILE A 186 -36.07 -24.50 -4.97
CA ILE A 186 -35.14 -25.15 -4.03
C ILE A 186 -33.69 -25.04 -4.53
N GLY A 187 -33.44 -25.32 -5.81
CA GLY A 187 -32.11 -25.16 -6.40
C GLY A 187 -31.61 -23.70 -6.35
N GLY A 188 -32.49 -22.74 -6.61
CA GLY A 188 -32.21 -21.31 -6.45
C GLY A 188 -31.80 -20.94 -5.02
N ILE A 189 -32.58 -21.35 -4.02
CA ILE A 189 -32.29 -21.11 -2.59
C ILE A 189 -30.93 -21.71 -2.19
N ILE A 190 -30.60 -22.92 -2.68
CA ILE A 190 -29.27 -23.53 -2.43
C ILE A 190 -28.16 -22.69 -3.06
N THR A 191 -28.33 -22.17 -4.28
CA THR A 191 -27.34 -21.25 -4.87
C THR A 191 -27.22 -19.92 -4.13
N ASP A 192 -28.32 -19.36 -3.63
CA ASP A 192 -28.31 -18.06 -2.95
C ASP A 192 -27.69 -18.15 -1.55
N ILE A 193 -28.00 -19.22 -0.80
CA ILE A 193 -27.37 -19.55 0.47
C ILE A 193 -25.88 -19.85 0.27
N GLY A 194 -25.52 -20.58 -0.80
CA GLY A 194 -24.12 -20.87 -1.12
C GLY A 194 -23.29 -19.60 -1.38
N LEU A 195 -23.79 -18.68 -2.22
CA LEU A 195 -23.13 -17.39 -2.48
C LEU A 195 -22.96 -16.54 -1.21
N MET A 196 -23.88 -16.66 -0.25
CA MET A 196 -23.78 -15.97 1.04
C MET A 196 -22.77 -16.62 2.00
N ILE A 197 -22.80 -17.95 2.16
CA ILE A 197 -21.98 -18.65 3.18
C ILE A 197 -20.51 -18.78 2.76
N VAL A 198 -20.25 -19.13 1.50
CA VAL A 198 -18.92 -19.54 1.01
C VAL A 198 -17.81 -18.50 1.22
N PRO A 199 -18.00 -17.19 0.95
CA PRO A 199 -16.94 -16.22 1.19
C PRO A 199 -16.81 -15.80 2.67
N LEU A 200 -17.78 -16.11 3.55
CA LEU A 200 -17.77 -15.60 4.93
C LEU A 200 -16.55 -16.05 5.76
N PRO A 201 -16.15 -17.34 5.82
CA PRO A 201 -14.96 -17.75 6.58
C PRO A 201 -13.71 -16.97 6.18
N TYR A 202 -13.52 -16.74 4.88
CA TYR A 202 -12.39 -16.00 4.33
C TYR A 202 -12.46 -14.49 4.62
N ILE A 203 -13.66 -13.89 4.64
CA ILE A 203 -13.89 -12.49 5.05
C ILE A 203 -13.69 -12.30 6.56
N TRP A 204 -14.10 -13.27 7.38
CA TRP A 204 -13.90 -13.25 8.83
C TRP A 204 -12.42 -13.37 9.19
N ALA A 205 -11.64 -14.20 8.47
CA ALA A 205 -10.19 -14.28 8.58
C ALA A 205 -9.44 -13.00 8.09
N LEU A 206 -10.07 -12.19 7.24
CA LEU A 206 -9.46 -10.98 6.68
C LEU A 206 -9.24 -9.88 7.74
N LYS A 207 -8.05 -9.27 7.80
CA LYS A 207 -7.71 -8.21 8.78
C LYS A 207 -8.22 -6.81 8.36
N VAL A 208 -9.50 -6.71 8.00
CA VAL A 208 -10.17 -5.43 7.71
C VAL A 208 -11.03 -4.97 8.90
N PRO A 209 -11.17 -3.65 9.15
CA PRO A 209 -11.96 -3.15 10.28
C PRO A 209 -13.45 -3.53 10.14
N LEU A 210 -14.14 -3.66 11.28
CA LEU A 210 -15.48 -4.26 11.36
C LEU A 210 -16.51 -3.61 10.42
N TYR A 211 -16.46 -2.28 10.23
CA TYR A 211 -17.31 -1.58 9.26
C TYR A 211 -17.18 -2.14 7.82
N HIS A 212 -15.97 -2.49 7.38
CA HIS A 212 -15.77 -3.09 6.06
C HIS A 212 -16.26 -4.55 6.02
N LYS A 213 -16.16 -5.31 7.12
CA LYS A 213 -16.77 -6.65 7.21
C LYS A 213 -18.29 -6.57 7.13
N ILE A 214 -18.91 -5.66 7.88
CA ILE A 214 -20.35 -5.40 7.86
C ILE A 214 -20.80 -4.95 6.47
N LEU A 215 -20.09 -4.01 5.83
CA LEU A 215 -20.44 -3.54 4.48
C LEU A 215 -20.38 -4.67 3.44
N ILE A 216 -19.38 -5.54 3.49
CA ILE A 216 -19.28 -6.70 2.60
C ILE A 216 -20.36 -7.74 2.94
N ALA A 217 -20.63 -8.02 4.21
CA ALA A 217 -21.69 -8.93 4.62
C ALA A 217 -23.08 -8.45 4.20
N ILE A 218 -23.38 -7.15 4.32
CA ILE A 218 -24.59 -6.52 3.78
C ILE A 218 -24.63 -6.68 2.26
N MET A 219 -23.52 -6.42 1.55
CA MET A 219 -23.44 -6.59 0.10
C MET A 219 -23.63 -8.05 -0.33
N LEU A 220 -23.29 -9.04 0.50
CA LEU A 220 -23.55 -10.47 0.26
C LEU A 220 -25.00 -10.88 0.55
N VAL A 221 -25.58 -10.39 1.65
CA VAL A 221 -26.95 -10.73 2.08
C VAL A 221 -28.00 -10.11 1.15
N PHE A 222 -27.84 -8.84 0.78
CA PHE A 222 -28.62 -8.28 -0.33
C PHE A 222 -28.20 -8.91 -1.66
N GLY A 223 -26.90 -9.19 -1.81
CA GLY A 223 -26.28 -9.73 -3.03
C GLY A 223 -26.85 -11.05 -3.55
N SER A 224 -27.35 -11.90 -2.66
CA SER A 224 -27.88 -13.23 -3.00
C SER A 224 -29.36 -13.24 -3.35
N ALA A 225 -30.10 -12.13 -3.18
CA ALA A 225 -31.55 -12.04 -3.37
C ALA A 225 -32.43 -13.07 -2.61
N CYS A 226 -31.85 -13.89 -1.70
CA CYS A 226 -32.44 -15.10 -1.12
C CYS A 226 -33.85 -14.91 -0.52
N PHE A 227 -34.13 -13.76 0.11
CA PHE A 227 -35.46 -13.44 0.64
C PHE A 227 -36.55 -13.38 -0.45
N VAL A 228 -36.20 -12.88 -1.64
CA VAL A 228 -37.09 -12.82 -2.81
C VAL A 228 -37.38 -14.25 -3.30
N THR A 229 -36.36 -15.09 -3.40
CA THR A 229 -36.45 -16.52 -3.76
C THR A 229 -37.36 -17.31 -2.81
N ILE A 230 -37.26 -17.06 -1.50
CA ILE A 230 -38.09 -17.71 -0.46
C ILE A 230 -39.56 -17.27 -0.53
N ILE A 231 -39.81 -15.97 -0.77
CA ILE A 231 -41.19 -15.48 -0.95
C ILE A 231 -41.78 -15.99 -2.27
N ARG A 232 -40.98 -16.07 -3.34
CA ARG A 232 -41.40 -16.71 -4.60
C ARG A 232 -41.81 -18.16 -4.40
N LEU A 233 -41.02 -18.97 -3.67
CA LEU A 233 -41.39 -20.34 -3.30
C LEU A 233 -42.74 -20.41 -2.56
N THR A 234 -42.96 -19.49 -1.62
CA THR A 234 -44.24 -19.40 -0.89
C THR A 234 -45.41 -19.13 -1.85
N LYS A 235 -45.22 -18.27 -2.86
CA LYS A 235 -46.23 -18.00 -3.90
C LYS A 235 -46.40 -19.14 -4.91
N VAL A 236 -45.34 -19.89 -5.26
CA VAL A 236 -45.43 -21.13 -6.06
C VAL A 236 -46.30 -22.18 -5.36
N ILE A 237 -46.20 -22.30 -4.03
CA ILE A 237 -46.98 -23.28 -3.24
C ILE A 237 -48.44 -22.83 -3.02
N THR A 238 -48.72 -21.52 -3.11
CA THR A 238 -50.06 -20.93 -2.84
C THR A 238 -50.75 -20.37 -4.08
N VAL A 239 -50.24 -20.65 -5.28
CA VAL A 239 -50.85 -20.19 -6.55
C VAL A 239 -52.16 -20.94 -6.82
N ASP A 240 -53.22 -20.19 -7.10
CA ASP A 240 -54.46 -20.76 -7.63
C ASP A 240 -54.32 -20.92 -9.15
N LEU A 241 -54.57 -22.14 -9.64
CA LEU A 241 -54.51 -22.48 -11.06
C LEU A 241 -55.90 -22.66 -11.69
N THR A 242 -56.98 -22.39 -10.96
CA THR A 242 -58.36 -22.42 -11.49
C THR A 242 -58.64 -21.24 -12.43
N ASP A 243 -58.06 -20.07 -12.13
CA ASP A 243 -57.91 -18.94 -13.06
C ASP A 243 -56.40 -18.64 -13.23
N PRO A 244 -55.71 -19.28 -14.18
CA PRO A 244 -54.25 -19.12 -14.33
C PRO A 244 -53.86 -17.71 -14.81
N THR A 245 -54.76 -16.97 -15.47
CA THR A 245 -54.58 -15.58 -15.90
C THR A 245 -54.62 -14.59 -14.73
N TRP A 246 -55.37 -14.89 -13.67
CA TRP A 246 -55.46 -14.09 -12.45
C TRP A 246 -54.48 -14.53 -11.35
N GLY A 247 -54.41 -15.83 -11.06
CA GLY A 247 -53.64 -16.38 -9.94
C GLY A 247 -52.12 -16.23 -10.08
N THR A 248 -51.60 -16.19 -11.32
CA THR A 248 -50.15 -16.09 -11.58
C THR A 248 -49.58 -14.68 -11.43
N VAL A 249 -50.39 -13.64 -11.18
CA VAL A 249 -49.94 -12.25 -10.98
C VAL A 249 -48.87 -12.14 -9.88
N ASP A 250 -49.12 -12.72 -8.71
CA ASP A 250 -48.19 -12.69 -7.59
C ASP A 250 -46.88 -13.40 -7.94
N LEU A 251 -46.98 -14.60 -8.54
CA LEU A 251 -45.83 -15.37 -8.98
C LEU A 251 -44.97 -14.56 -9.96
N MET A 252 -45.60 -13.84 -10.90
CA MET A 252 -44.89 -13.04 -11.88
C MET A 252 -44.14 -11.85 -11.26
N ILE A 253 -44.77 -11.12 -10.33
CA ILE A 253 -44.14 -10.00 -9.61
C ILE A 253 -42.86 -10.48 -8.89
N TRP A 254 -42.92 -11.61 -8.18
CA TRP A 254 -41.76 -12.16 -7.46
C TRP A 254 -40.69 -12.73 -8.41
N THR A 255 -41.08 -13.36 -9.51
CA THR A 255 -40.19 -13.79 -10.61
C THR A 255 -39.42 -12.60 -11.22
N GLY A 256 -40.10 -11.47 -11.47
CA GLY A 256 -39.46 -10.24 -11.93
C GLY A 256 -38.48 -9.68 -10.92
N MET A 257 -38.92 -9.48 -9.68
CA MET A 257 -38.09 -8.94 -8.59
C MET A 257 -36.80 -9.73 -8.39
N GLU A 258 -36.84 -11.08 -8.46
CA GLU A 258 -35.66 -11.92 -8.24
C GLU A 258 -34.56 -11.68 -9.30
N VAL A 259 -34.94 -11.62 -10.58
CA VAL A 259 -33.96 -11.39 -11.67
C VAL A 259 -33.41 -9.98 -11.63
N TYR A 260 -34.27 -8.96 -11.47
CA TYR A 260 -33.80 -7.57 -11.39
C TYR A 260 -32.87 -7.37 -10.19
N SER A 261 -33.22 -7.92 -9.02
CA SER A 261 -32.35 -7.91 -7.84
C SER A 261 -31.02 -8.61 -8.10
N ALA A 262 -31.01 -9.82 -8.67
CA ALA A 262 -29.77 -10.57 -8.92
C ALA A 262 -28.80 -9.81 -9.85
N VAL A 263 -29.30 -9.19 -10.93
CA VAL A 263 -28.47 -8.41 -11.86
C VAL A 263 -27.99 -7.09 -11.27
N ILE A 264 -28.83 -6.39 -10.49
CA ILE A 264 -28.39 -5.21 -9.72
C ILE A 264 -27.28 -5.62 -8.75
N CYS A 265 -27.45 -6.73 -8.05
CA CYS A 265 -26.54 -7.23 -7.02
C CYS A 265 -25.19 -7.70 -7.55
N CYS A 266 -25.12 -8.37 -8.71
CA CYS A 266 -23.83 -8.67 -9.35
C CYS A 266 -23.09 -7.41 -9.84
N CYS A 267 -23.79 -6.28 -10.00
CA CYS A 267 -23.19 -5.00 -10.40
C CYS A 267 -22.68 -4.14 -9.23
N LEU A 268 -23.30 -4.20 -8.04
CA LEU A 268 -22.88 -3.43 -6.85
C LEU A 268 -21.37 -3.54 -6.50
N PRO A 269 -20.72 -4.72 -6.47
CA PRO A 269 -19.33 -4.84 -6.02
C PRO A 269 -18.31 -3.94 -6.72
N THR A 270 -18.46 -3.70 -8.03
CA THR A 270 -17.52 -2.92 -8.83
C THR A 270 -17.81 -1.42 -8.86
N MET A 271 -18.87 -0.96 -8.19
CA MET A 271 -19.33 0.45 -8.21
C MET A 271 -18.54 1.40 -7.30
N ARG A 272 -17.69 0.89 -6.39
CA ARG A 272 -16.95 1.69 -5.39
C ARG A 272 -16.10 2.84 -5.97
N PRO A 273 -15.38 2.68 -7.11
CA PRO A 273 -14.70 3.80 -7.79
C PRO A 273 -15.65 4.90 -8.26
N LEU A 274 -16.77 4.54 -8.90
CA LEU A 274 -17.76 5.49 -9.37
C LEU A 274 -18.43 6.26 -8.23
N ILE A 275 -18.75 5.61 -7.11
CA ILE A 275 -19.29 6.28 -5.91
C ILE A 275 -18.31 7.35 -5.41
N LYS A 276 -17.01 7.04 -5.32
CA LYS A 276 -15.98 8.04 -4.98
C LYS A 276 -15.91 9.20 -5.98
N PHE A 277 -15.97 8.91 -7.28
CA PHE A 277 -15.94 9.91 -8.35
C PHE A 277 -17.13 10.88 -8.27
N VAL A 278 -18.34 10.34 -8.10
CA VAL A 278 -19.58 11.11 -7.96
C VAL A 278 -19.57 11.96 -6.68
N TRP A 279 -19.17 11.40 -5.53
CA TRP A 279 -19.08 12.17 -4.28
C TRP A 279 -18.04 13.30 -4.37
N LYS A 280 -16.86 13.05 -4.97
CA LYS A 280 -15.85 14.09 -5.22
C LYS A 280 -16.38 15.20 -6.13
N LYS A 281 -17.12 14.85 -7.20
CA LYS A 281 -17.67 15.83 -8.15
C LYS A 281 -18.88 16.62 -7.60
N LEU A 282 -19.64 16.06 -6.66
CA LEU A 282 -20.75 16.72 -5.98
C LEU A 282 -20.33 17.57 -4.77
N GLY A 283 -19.03 17.66 -4.44
CA GLY A 283 -18.54 18.40 -3.27
C GLY A 283 -18.96 17.80 -1.93
N LEU A 284 -19.54 16.60 -1.93
CA LEU A 284 -19.96 15.89 -0.72
C LEU A 284 -18.72 15.40 0.03
N LYS A 285 -18.36 16.11 1.11
CA LYS A 285 -17.37 15.64 2.07
C LYS A 285 -17.70 14.20 2.45
N GLN A 286 -16.71 13.31 2.43
CA GLN A 286 -16.93 11.94 2.91
C GLN A 286 -17.48 11.99 4.33
N LEU A 287 -18.54 11.23 4.57
CA LEU A 287 -18.87 10.75 5.91
C LEU A 287 -17.73 9.82 6.36
N SER A 288 -16.66 10.41 6.89
CA SER A 288 -15.75 9.70 7.78
C SER A 288 -16.55 9.26 8.99
N SER A 289 -16.42 7.99 9.36
CA SER A 289 -17.01 7.47 10.59
C SER A 289 -16.25 8.06 11.79
N SER A 290 -16.70 9.20 12.29
CA SER A 290 -16.48 9.54 13.69
C SER A 290 -17.06 8.40 14.53
N GLY A 291 -16.21 7.75 15.32
CA GLY A 291 -16.42 6.36 15.74
C GLY A 291 -15.92 6.06 17.15
N ASN A 292 -15.96 7.06 18.03
CA ASN A 292 -15.92 6.91 19.48
C ASN A 292 -17.18 7.65 19.97
N THR A 293 -18.09 7.10 20.77
CA THR A 293 -18.07 5.90 21.63
C THR A 293 -19.42 5.15 21.58
N ASP A 294 -19.48 3.99 22.23
CA ASP A 294 -20.69 3.18 22.49
C ASP A 294 -21.44 3.70 23.76
N PRO A 295 -22.72 3.40 24.05
CA PRO A 295 -23.85 2.92 23.21
C PRO A 295 -25.12 3.84 23.30
N SER A 296 -26.22 3.39 22.65
CA SER A 296 -27.65 3.78 22.87
C SER A 296 -28.27 4.99 22.12
N LYS A 297 -29.62 5.06 22.12
CA LYS A 297 -30.56 5.85 21.27
C LYS A 297 -31.76 6.33 22.14
N PRO A 298 -32.68 7.24 21.70
CA PRO A 298 -32.85 7.94 20.41
C PRO A 298 -32.87 9.52 20.62
N THR A 299 -33.65 10.46 20.04
CA THR A 299 -34.84 10.49 19.13
C THR A 299 -35.05 11.87 18.43
N SER A 300 -35.22 11.85 17.09
CA SER A 300 -36.23 12.56 16.23
C SER A 300 -36.51 14.09 16.24
N ASN A 301 -36.87 14.59 15.03
CA ASN A 301 -37.43 15.93 14.64
C ASN A 301 -36.41 17.10 14.68
N GLY A 302 -36.46 18.19 13.90
CA GLY A 302 -37.32 18.71 12.80
C GLY A 302 -37.09 20.25 12.63
N THR A 303 -37.40 21.01 11.54
CA THR A 303 -37.85 20.77 10.14
C THR A 303 -37.68 22.05 9.27
N ALA A 304 -37.19 21.96 8.01
CA ALA A 304 -37.24 22.99 6.93
C ALA A 304 -36.50 24.36 7.20
N MET A 305 -36.41 25.39 6.33
CA MET A 305 -36.69 25.61 4.88
C MET A 305 -35.76 26.71 4.30
N TRP A 306 -35.82 26.97 2.97
CA TRP A 306 -35.27 28.08 2.13
C TRP A 306 -34.73 29.39 2.76
N GLY A 307 -33.87 30.16 2.04
CA GLY A 307 -34.03 31.64 2.13
C GLY A 307 -33.09 32.73 1.57
N SER A 308 -32.11 32.51 0.69
CA SER A 308 -31.52 33.58 -0.19
C SER A 308 -30.75 34.82 0.40
N LYS A 309 -30.05 35.51 -0.52
CA LYS A 309 -29.60 36.93 -0.53
C LYS A 309 -28.34 37.35 0.25
N SER A 310 -27.69 38.35 -0.34
CA SER A 310 -26.37 38.91 -0.05
C SER A 310 -26.43 40.22 0.74
N ARG A 311 -25.32 40.59 1.40
CA ARG A 311 -24.81 41.97 1.45
C ARG A 311 -23.32 42.03 1.83
N GLN A 312 -22.69 43.18 1.57
CA GLN A 312 -21.24 43.41 1.66
C GLN A 312 -20.83 44.12 2.95
N ASN A 313 -19.57 43.90 3.37
CA ASN A 313 -18.55 44.83 3.95
C ASN A 313 -17.72 44.12 5.04
N SER A 314 -16.39 43.96 4.90
CA SER A 314 -15.31 44.95 5.20
C SER A 314 -15.24 45.28 6.71
N ARG A 315 -14.12 45.22 7.46
CA ARG A 315 -12.64 45.26 7.25
C ARG A 315 -11.94 44.48 8.42
N HIS A 316 -10.64 44.17 8.52
CA HIS A 316 -9.39 44.21 7.69
C HIS A 316 -8.32 43.27 8.37
N LEU A 317 -7.08 43.22 7.84
CA LEU A 317 -5.90 42.39 8.23
C LEU A 317 -6.05 40.87 7.93
N GLY A 318 -5.07 40.19 7.31
CA GLY A 318 -3.85 40.69 6.66
C GLY A 318 -2.86 39.58 6.29
N ASP A 319 -2.79 39.20 5.00
CA ASP A 319 -1.95 38.11 4.48
C ASP A 319 -0.58 38.58 3.91
N GLY A 320 0.34 37.63 3.76
CA GLY A 320 1.68 37.75 3.17
C GLY A 320 2.73 37.12 4.12
N ILE A 321 3.56 36.15 3.73
CA ILE A 321 4.18 35.86 2.42
C ILE A 321 3.98 34.36 2.03
N LEU A 322 4.40 33.96 0.81
CA LEU A 322 4.33 32.61 0.19
C LEU A 322 3.07 32.29 -0.65
N ALA A 323 2.76 33.14 -1.64
CA ALA A 323 1.74 32.84 -2.66
C ALA A 323 2.06 33.43 -4.05
N SER A 324 3.17 32.99 -4.66
CA SER A 324 3.47 33.21 -6.08
C SER A 324 4.32 32.06 -6.61
N ASN A 325 3.75 31.22 -7.48
CA ASN A 325 4.36 30.14 -8.31
C ASN A 325 3.32 29.08 -8.76
N ALA A 326 2.07 29.14 -8.27
CA ALA A 326 1.05 28.14 -8.61
C ALA A 326 0.69 28.11 -10.11
N ASP A 327 0.57 29.27 -10.75
CA ASP A 327 -0.01 29.40 -12.09
C ASP A 327 0.97 28.94 -13.20
N GLU A 328 2.28 29.07 -12.99
CA GLU A 328 3.33 28.59 -13.92
C GLU A 328 3.43 27.05 -13.94
N VAL A 329 3.03 26.39 -12.83
CA VAL A 329 3.04 24.93 -12.65
C VAL A 329 1.86 24.24 -13.35
N GLU A 330 0.77 24.96 -13.65
CA GLU A 330 -0.37 24.39 -14.37
C GLU A 330 -0.20 24.45 -15.90
N LEU A 331 0.46 25.50 -16.41
CA LEU A 331 0.84 25.63 -17.82
C LEU A 331 1.83 24.54 -18.28
N THR A 332 2.87 24.28 -17.48
CA THR A 332 3.84 23.20 -17.76
C THR A 332 3.20 21.81 -17.70
N LYS A 333 2.16 21.61 -16.88
CA LYS A 333 1.39 20.35 -16.86
C LYS A 333 0.60 20.10 -18.14
N HIS A 334 -0.07 21.10 -18.71
CA HIS A 334 -0.83 20.91 -19.95
C HIS A 334 0.08 20.63 -21.15
N ALA A 335 1.18 21.38 -21.28
CA ALA A 335 2.17 21.17 -22.35
C ALA A 335 2.76 19.75 -22.38
N TYR A 336 2.89 19.08 -21.23
CA TYR A 336 3.38 17.71 -21.15
C TYR A 336 2.38 16.65 -21.66
N TYR A 337 1.07 16.91 -21.53
CA TYR A 337 0.02 15.95 -21.90
C TYR A 337 -0.38 16.00 -23.38
N GLU A 338 -0.32 17.15 -24.05
CA GLU A 338 -0.73 17.27 -25.46
C GLU A 338 0.29 16.65 -26.42
N LEU A 339 1.58 16.71 -26.09
CA LEU A 339 2.72 16.25 -26.92
C LEU A 339 2.88 14.72 -27.05
N HIS A 340 1.96 13.92 -26.50
CA HIS A 340 2.07 12.46 -26.43
C HIS A 340 0.88 11.69 -27.06
N SER A 341 0.11 12.33 -27.96
CA SER A 341 -1.04 11.70 -28.63
C SER A 341 -0.73 11.10 -30.01
N ASP A 342 0.21 11.67 -30.77
CA ASP A 342 0.52 11.25 -32.15
C ASP A 342 1.77 10.36 -32.25
N ASN A 343 1.60 9.05 -32.04
CA ASN A 343 2.43 7.99 -32.65
C ASN A 343 1.82 6.60 -32.43
N ALA A 344 0.87 6.21 -33.29
CA ALA A 344 0.13 4.94 -33.16
C ALA A 344 -0.07 4.22 -34.50
N HIS A 345 1.02 3.77 -35.14
CA HIS A 345 0.99 2.92 -36.34
C HIS A 345 2.10 1.84 -36.29
N GLY A 346 1.76 0.62 -35.89
CA GLY A 346 2.66 -0.53 -35.89
C GLY A 346 2.30 -1.56 -34.80
N ARG A 347 2.16 -2.84 -35.15
CA ARG A 347 1.83 -3.94 -34.21
C ARG A 347 3.08 -4.75 -33.87
N SER A 348 3.37 -4.91 -32.58
CA SER A 348 4.10 -6.08 -32.03
C SER A 348 3.99 -6.08 -30.51
N GLN A 349 3.48 -7.18 -29.93
CA GLN A 349 3.41 -7.50 -28.48
C GLN A 349 3.65 -6.31 -27.54
N ASP A 350 2.58 -5.57 -27.26
CA ASP A 350 2.62 -4.20 -26.72
C ASP A 350 3.34 -4.08 -25.35
N SER A 351 4.65 -3.85 -25.38
CA SER A 351 5.46 -3.54 -24.19
C SER A 351 5.42 -2.05 -23.86
N ILE A 352 5.18 -1.71 -22.59
CA ILE A 352 4.88 -0.33 -22.22
C ILE A 352 6.16 0.48 -22.08
N ALA A 353 6.41 1.39 -23.02
CA ALA A 353 7.44 2.41 -22.91
C ALA A 353 7.05 3.48 -21.87
N VAL A 354 7.84 3.62 -20.81
CA VAL A 354 7.69 4.63 -19.76
C VAL A 354 8.92 5.55 -19.79
N HIS A 355 8.71 6.86 -19.62
CA HIS A 355 9.79 7.85 -19.54
C HIS A 355 9.74 8.56 -18.19
N GLN A 356 10.89 8.61 -17.51
CA GLN A 356 11.00 9.02 -16.12
C GLN A 356 12.32 9.79 -15.91
N GLN A 357 12.51 10.50 -14.79
CA GLN A 357 13.83 11.06 -14.48
C GLN A 357 14.72 10.05 -13.74
N VAL A 358 14.16 9.31 -12.77
CA VAL A 358 14.89 8.27 -12.03
C VAL A 358 14.10 6.97 -11.99
N VAL A 359 14.78 5.86 -12.26
CA VAL A 359 14.28 4.49 -12.02
C VAL A 359 14.95 3.89 -10.78
N ILE A 360 14.17 3.25 -9.92
CA ILE A 360 14.64 2.62 -8.69
C ILE A 360 14.37 1.12 -8.79
N VAL A 361 15.39 0.29 -8.58
CA VAL A 361 15.25 -1.18 -8.62
C VAL A 361 15.34 -1.74 -7.21
N GLY A 362 14.25 -2.33 -6.73
CA GLY A 362 14.06 -2.81 -5.36
C GLY A 362 13.11 -1.91 -4.56
N GLY A 363 12.04 -2.52 -4.01
CA GLY A 363 10.96 -1.91 -3.22
C GLY A 363 10.95 -2.31 -1.76
N SER A 364 12.11 -2.76 -1.26
CA SER A 364 12.44 -2.86 0.16
C SER A 364 12.63 -1.46 0.77
N LEU A 365 12.64 -1.38 2.11
CA LEU A 365 12.90 -0.20 2.95
C LEU A 365 13.73 0.93 2.30
N VAL A 366 14.93 0.63 1.79
CA VAL A 366 15.85 1.63 1.23
C VAL A 366 15.32 2.21 -0.09
N GLY A 367 14.90 1.37 -1.05
CA GLY A 367 14.35 1.84 -2.32
C GLY A 367 13.02 2.60 -2.15
N LEU A 368 12.18 2.18 -1.20
CA LEU A 368 11.00 2.96 -0.80
C LEU A 368 11.38 4.33 -0.20
N SER A 369 12.48 4.41 0.55
CA SER A 369 13.00 5.68 1.05
C SER A 369 13.57 6.55 -0.08
N THR A 370 14.27 5.97 -1.06
CA THR A 370 14.72 6.68 -2.27
C THR A 370 13.55 7.28 -3.04
N ALA A 371 12.48 6.50 -3.26
CA ALA A 371 11.27 6.98 -3.93
C ALA A 371 10.59 8.09 -3.12
N LEU A 372 10.48 7.91 -1.81
CA LEU A 372 9.90 8.88 -0.86
C LEU A 372 10.64 10.23 -0.86
N PHE A 373 11.97 10.24 -0.79
CA PHE A 373 12.76 11.47 -0.77
C PHE A 373 12.79 12.16 -2.13
N LEU A 374 12.93 11.41 -3.23
CA LEU A 374 12.88 11.98 -4.58
C LEU A 374 11.50 12.59 -4.90
N SER A 375 10.41 11.92 -4.53
CA SER A 375 9.05 12.46 -4.74
C SER A 375 8.72 13.63 -3.81
N HIS A 376 9.28 13.70 -2.59
CA HIS A 376 9.20 14.90 -1.75
C HIS A 376 9.86 16.12 -2.43
N LEU A 377 10.95 15.89 -3.16
CA LEU A 377 11.65 16.90 -3.96
C LEU A 377 11.04 17.11 -5.36
N ASN A 378 9.87 16.54 -5.63
CA ASN A 378 9.14 16.59 -6.91
C ASN A 378 9.89 16.00 -8.12
N VAL A 379 10.92 15.17 -7.90
CA VAL A 379 11.56 14.40 -8.97
C VAL A 379 10.60 13.30 -9.43
N PRO A 380 10.22 13.21 -10.72
CA PRO A 380 9.37 12.15 -11.22
C PRO A 380 10.11 10.80 -11.19
N THR A 381 9.64 9.86 -10.37
CA THR A 381 10.27 8.55 -10.15
C THR A 381 9.36 7.36 -10.42
N ILE A 382 9.97 6.26 -10.85
CA ILE A 382 9.34 4.93 -10.91
C ILE A 382 10.20 3.92 -10.16
N LEU A 383 9.55 3.09 -9.35
CA LEU A 383 10.18 2.00 -8.60
C LEU A 383 9.67 0.66 -9.11
N ILE A 384 10.58 -0.29 -9.29
CA ILE A 384 10.32 -1.66 -9.75
C ILE A 384 10.69 -2.64 -8.64
N GLU A 385 9.76 -3.52 -8.25
CA GLU A 385 9.95 -4.56 -7.23
C GLU A 385 9.27 -5.85 -7.65
N ARG A 386 10.00 -6.98 -7.59
CA ARG A 386 9.51 -8.31 -8.00
C ARG A 386 8.43 -8.88 -7.09
N HIS A 387 8.44 -8.52 -5.81
CA HIS A 387 7.46 -8.99 -4.84
C HIS A 387 6.20 -8.12 -4.86
N PRO A 388 4.99 -8.70 -4.71
CA PRO A 388 3.73 -7.94 -4.70
C PRO A 388 3.50 -7.13 -3.40
N GLY A 389 4.38 -7.28 -2.40
CA GLY A 389 4.27 -6.63 -1.10
C GLY A 389 5.54 -6.82 -0.26
N SER A 390 5.48 -6.36 1.00
CA SER A 390 6.57 -6.52 1.96
C SER A 390 6.80 -7.98 2.36
N SER A 391 8.03 -8.30 2.78
CA SER A 391 8.37 -9.64 3.27
C SER A 391 7.58 -9.98 4.53
N LEU A 392 7.16 -11.24 4.66
CA LEU A 392 6.59 -11.80 5.90
C LEU A 392 7.65 -11.93 7.01
N HIS A 393 8.94 -11.91 6.65
CA HIS A 393 10.02 -11.87 7.62
C HIS A 393 10.26 -10.41 8.05
N PRO A 394 10.13 -10.07 9.36
CA PRO A 394 10.13 -8.69 9.84
C PRO A 394 11.49 -7.98 9.79
N ARG A 395 12.58 -8.68 9.44
CA ARG A 395 13.93 -8.13 9.15
C ARG A 395 14.42 -7.10 10.19
N ALA A 396 14.63 -5.84 9.80
CA ALA A 396 15.09 -4.80 10.70
C ALA A 396 13.99 -4.37 11.69
N ILE A 397 14.37 -4.02 12.93
CA ILE A 397 13.42 -3.50 13.93
C ILE A 397 13.84 -2.14 14.52
N GLY A 398 15.12 -1.80 14.54
CA GLY A 398 15.62 -0.57 15.15
C GLY A 398 15.88 0.53 14.13
N TYR A 399 15.12 1.63 14.22
CA TYR A 399 15.39 2.86 13.48
C TYR A 399 15.92 3.92 14.44
N THR A 400 17.11 4.45 14.15
CA THR A 400 17.75 5.42 15.04
C THR A 400 17.10 6.81 14.91
N ALA A 401 17.33 7.70 15.86
CA ALA A 401 16.78 9.05 15.85
C ALA A 401 17.10 9.79 14.54
N ARG A 402 18.34 9.69 14.02
CA ARG A 402 18.75 10.23 12.71
C ARG A 402 17.82 9.77 11.59
N THR A 403 17.50 8.49 11.49
CA THR A 403 16.55 7.96 10.49
C THR A 403 15.16 8.56 10.66
N ILE A 404 14.71 8.78 11.90
CA ILE A 404 13.40 9.37 12.17
C ILE A 404 13.36 10.87 11.86
N GLU A 405 14.48 11.60 11.93
CA GLU A 405 14.59 12.96 11.37
C GLU A 405 14.41 12.97 9.85
N LEU A 406 15.03 12.02 9.13
CA LEU A 406 14.86 11.90 7.68
C LEU A 406 13.40 11.59 7.33
N PHE A 407 12.73 10.78 8.16
CA PHE A 407 11.29 10.51 8.04
C PHE A 407 10.40 11.66 8.56
N ARG A 408 10.92 12.62 9.34
CA ARG A 408 10.19 13.79 9.82
C ARG A 408 10.02 14.84 8.72
N THR A 409 11.07 15.16 7.96
CA THR A 409 11.01 16.14 6.84
C THR A 409 9.93 15.78 5.80
N VAL A 410 9.78 14.49 5.50
CA VAL A 410 8.76 13.96 4.56
C VAL A 410 7.40 13.67 5.20
N GLY A 411 7.24 13.88 6.51
CA GLY A 411 5.98 13.73 7.25
C GLY A 411 5.63 12.29 7.70
N VAL A 412 6.55 11.33 7.58
CA VAL A 412 6.35 9.94 8.01
C VAL A 412 6.38 9.79 9.53
N GLU A 413 7.23 10.52 10.27
CA GLU A 413 7.33 10.46 11.75
C GLU A 413 5.94 10.48 12.42
N SER A 414 5.10 11.42 11.99
CA SER A 414 3.73 11.60 12.50
C SER A 414 2.85 10.34 12.35
N LYS A 415 3.06 9.56 11.27
CA LYS A 415 2.32 8.32 10.97
C LYS A 415 2.84 7.10 11.72
N LEU A 416 4.02 7.17 12.34
CA LEU A 416 4.59 6.07 13.14
C LEU A 416 4.05 6.04 14.58
N LYS A 417 3.43 7.14 15.04
CA LYS A 417 2.87 7.26 16.40
C LYS A 417 1.75 6.23 16.61
N GLY A 418 1.85 5.45 17.69
CA GLY A 418 0.91 4.36 18.00
C GLY A 418 1.16 3.04 17.26
N ILE A 419 2.14 2.98 16.34
CA ILE A 419 2.56 1.76 15.62
C ILE A 419 3.86 1.16 16.22
N GLN A 420 4.52 1.92 17.09
CA GLN A 420 5.76 1.56 17.78
C GLN A 420 5.61 0.38 18.74
N TRP A 421 6.64 -0.46 18.85
CA TRP A 421 6.71 -1.50 19.88
C TRP A 421 6.87 -0.86 21.27
N SER A 422 5.94 -1.18 22.18
CA SER A 422 5.85 -0.59 23.51
C SER A 422 6.89 -1.09 24.53
N GLY A 423 7.72 -2.07 24.18
CA GLY A 423 8.70 -2.68 25.09
C GLY A 423 10.01 -1.91 25.27
N GLY A 424 10.13 -0.71 24.70
CA GLY A 424 11.33 0.12 24.81
C GLY A 424 12.50 -0.34 23.92
N PRO A 425 13.74 0.09 24.20
CA PRO A 425 14.91 -0.33 23.44
C PRO A 425 15.24 -1.82 23.69
N PRO A 426 15.63 -2.59 22.65
CA PRO A 426 15.79 -4.04 22.77
C PRO A 426 16.97 -4.45 23.66
N ARG A 427 16.66 -5.02 24.83
CA ARG A 427 17.64 -5.60 25.78
C ARG A 427 17.88 -7.08 25.47
N ARG A 428 19.14 -7.51 25.61
CA ARG A 428 19.58 -8.89 25.32
C ARG A 428 20.20 -9.59 26.52
N ILE A 429 19.79 -10.82 26.77
CA ILE A 429 20.33 -11.69 27.82
C ILE A 429 20.79 -13.04 27.26
N VAL A 430 21.83 -13.62 27.88
CA VAL A 430 22.28 -15.00 27.63
C VAL A 430 21.49 -15.96 28.52
N VAL A 431 20.95 -17.03 27.93
CA VAL A 431 20.11 -18.03 28.60
C VAL A 431 20.42 -19.45 28.08
N GLU A 432 20.15 -20.48 28.89
CA GLU A 432 20.17 -21.88 28.42
C GLU A 432 18.89 -22.23 27.65
N SER A 433 17.79 -21.57 27.98
CA SER A 433 16.50 -21.46 27.27
C SER A 433 15.64 -20.43 28.00
N LEU A 434 14.49 -20.02 27.46
CA LEU A 434 13.62 -19.05 28.13
C LEU A 434 13.15 -19.53 29.52
N ALA A 435 12.78 -20.80 29.65
CA ALA A 435 12.43 -21.44 30.92
C ALA A 435 13.65 -21.95 31.74
N GLY A 436 14.86 -21.90 31.16
CA GLY A 436 16.11 -22.34 31.78
C GLY A 436 16.79 -21.26 32.60
N LYS A 437 18.09 -21.44 32.89
CA LYS A 437 18.88 -20.46 33.63
C LYS A 437 19.22 -19.24 32.77
N TRP A 438 19.12 -18.07 33.37
CA TRP A 438 19.50 -16.78 32.77
C TRP A 438 20.81 -16.31 33.42
N THR A 439 21.81 -15.92 32.62
CA THR A 439 23.18 -15.76 33.13
C THR A 439 23.73 -14.34 33.06
N LYS A 440 23.62 -13.66 31.92
CA LYS A 440 24.26 -12.35 31.71
C LYS A 440 23.52 -11.48 30.71
N GLU A 441 23.15 -10.27 31.12
CA GLU A 441 22.77 -9.21 30.17
C GLU A 441 24.00 -8.75 29.37
N GLN A 442 23.87 -8.74 28.05
CA GLN A 442 24.89 -8.22 27.15
C GLN A 442 24.56 -6.75 26.84
N GLY A 443 25.44 -5.80 27.16
CA GLY A 443 25.33 -4.42 26.67
C GLY A 443 25.77 -4.31 25.20
N TRP A 444 25.17 -3.38 24.44
CA TRP A 444 25.63 -3.05 23.08
C TRP A 444 26.94 -2.25 23.06
N THR A 445 27.10 -1.42 24.07
CA THR A 445 28.20 -0.48 24.27
C THR A 445 28.53 -0.54 25.76
N GLN A 446 29.81 -0.67 26.13
CA GLN A 446 30.17 -0.60 27.53
C GLN A 446 29.96 0.84 28.02
N LYS A 447 29.06 1.05 28.99
CA LYS A 447 28.86 2.38 29.58
C LYS A 447 30.20 2.87 30.14
N PRO A 448 30.69 4.07 29.78
CA PRO A 448 31.92 4.61 30.36
C PRO A 448 31.77 4.72 31.88
N LYS A 449 32.70 4.13 32.63
CA LYS A 449 32.62 4.06 34.10
C LYS A 449 32.55 5.48 34.70
N GLY A 450 31.44 5.81 35.34
CA GLY A 450 31.22 7.10 36.00
C GLY A 450 30.66 8.23 35.11
N GLY A 451 30.39 7.98 33.82
CA GLY A 451 29.71 8.96 32.97
C GLY A 451 28.20 9.06 33.25
N PRO A 452 27.57 10.24 33.11
CA PRO A 452 26.11 10.36 33.12
C PRO A 452 25.49 9.61 31.91
N PRO A 453 24.19 9.27 31.96
CA PRO A 453 23.50 8.69 30.81
C PRO A 453 23.56 9.63 29.60
N VAL A 454 24.03 9.12 28.45
CA VAL A 454 24.05 9.88 27.19
C VAL A 454 22.61 10.00 26.68
N SER A 455 22.11 11.23 26.57
CA SER A 455 20.75 11.51 26.09
C SER A 455 20.78 11.91 24.62
N PHE A 456 20.10 11.14 23.77
CA PHE A 456 19.96 11.46 22.34
C PHE A 456 19.12 12.74 22.11
N ALA A 457 18.24 13.09 23.06
CA ALA A 457 17.39 14.28 23.02
C ALA A 457 18.14 15.62 23.20
N GLU A 458 19.44 15.60 23.54
CA GLU A 458 20.30 16.80 23.44
C GLU A 458 20.67 17.10 21.97
N TYR A 459 20.71 16.07 21.11
CA TYR A 459 21.26 16.12 19.76
C TYR A 459 20.20 16.01 18.65
N SER A 460 18.96 15.67 18.99
CA SER A 460 17.85 15.46 18.06
C SER A 460 16.49 15.79 18.68
N PRO A 461 15.53 16.35 17.91
CA PRO A 461 14.16 16.57 18.36
C PRO A 461 13.29 15.30 18.37
N THR A 462 13.83 14.16 17.96
CA THR A 462 13.15 12.85 17.96
C THR A 462 14.02 11.80 18.63
N GLU A 463 13.38 10.77 19.17
CA GLU A 463 14.04 9.55 19.64
C GLU A 463 14.10 8.50 18.52
N GLY A 464 14.90 7.46 18.71
CA GLY A 464 14.87 6.26 17.88
C GLY A 464 13.64 5.40 18.21
N VAL A 465 13.15 4.63 17.24
CA VAL A 465 11.91 3.85 17.37
C VAL A 465 12.15 2.39 17.01
N ALA A 466 11.49 1.50 17.75
CA ALA A 466 11.44 0.08 17.43
C ALA A 466 10.15 -0.25 16.66
N ILE A 467 10.29 -0.51 15.36
CA ILE A 467 9.19 -0.86 14.44
C ILE A 467 9.72 -1.94 13.49
N ALA A 468 8.99 -3.04 13.34
CA ALA A 468 9.38 -4.11 12.43
C ALA A 468 9.29 -3.68 10.95
N GLN A 469 10.20 -4.17 10.10
CA GLN A 469 10.31 -3.70 8.72
C GLN A 469 9.05 -3.96 7.88
N ASP A 470 8.35 -5.07 8.14
CA ASP A 470 7.06 -5.42 7.53
C ASP A 470 5.93 -4.44 7.89
N VAL A 471 6.09 -3.69 8.99
CA VAL A 471 5.11 -2.72 9.50
C VAL A 471 5.39 -1.29 9.01
N ILE A 472 6.67 -0.90 8.87
CA ILE A 472 7.01 0.45 8.36
C ILE A 472 7.01 0.54 6.82
N GLU A 473 7.40 -0.51 6.09
CA GLU A 473 7.42 -0.48 4.62
C GLU A 473 6.06 -0.10 3.99
N PRO A 474 4.89 -0.57 4.48
CA PRO A 474 3.58 -0.05 4.07
C PRO A 474 3.42 1.47 4.26
N VAL A 475 3.85 2.02 5.40
CA VAL A 475 3.74 3.46 5.70
C VAL A 475 4.59 4.29 4.74
N LEU A 476 5.80 3.83 4.43
CA LEU A 476 6.68 4.47 3.44
C LEU A 476 6.09 4.37 2.02
N ARG A 477 5.59 3.20 1.63
CA ARG A 477 4.97 2.93 0.33
C ARG A 477 3.76 3.82 0.07
N ASP A 478 2.87 3.95 1.05
CA ASP A 478 1.67 4.77 0.91
C ASP A 478 2.02 6.27 0.97
N ARG A 479 3.02 6.69 1.76
CA ARG A 479 3.50 8.08 1.72
C ARG A 479 4.22 8.45 0.41
N ALA A 480 5.00 7.54 -0.18
CA ALA A 480 5.62 7.76 -1.48
C ALA A 480 4.56 7.92 -2.58
N ARG A 481 3.47 7.14 -2.54
CA ARG A 481 2.31 7.28 -3.43
C ARG A 481 1.54 8.59 -3.23
N GLU A 482 1.36 9.04 -1.99
CA GLU A 482 0.79 10.37 -1.69
C GLU A 482 1.61 11.52 -2.29
N LEU A 483 2.93 11.34 -2.40
CA LEU A 483 3.87 12.30 -3.00
C LEU A 483 4.08 12.09 -4.51
N GLY A 484 3.42 11.10 -5.13
CA GLY A 484 3.39 10.90 -6.58
C GLY A 484 4.34 9.84 -7.17
N ALA A 485 5.01 9.02 -6.35
CA ALA A 485 5.85 7.93 -6.86
C ALA A 485 5.03 6.85 -7.58
N ASP A 486 5.46 6.43 -8.78
CA ASP A 486 4.95 5.21 -9.43
C ASP A 486 5.66 3.98 -8.84
N LEU A 487 4.92 3.02 -8.28
CA LEU A 487 5.45 1.86 -7.57
C LEU A 487 4.93 0.56 -8.21
N ARG A 488 5.72 0.01 -9.14
CA ARG A 488 5.45 -1.25 -9.87
C ARG A 488 5.91 -2.46 -9.04
N LEU A 489 5.01 -2.94 -8.19
CA LEU A 489 5.16 -4.17 -7.43
C LEU A 489 4.74 -5.39 -8.27
N GLY A 490 5.40 -6.53 -8.09
CA GLY A 490 5.18 -7.73 -8.91
C GLY A 490 5.97 -7.77 -10.22
N PHE A 491 6.93 -6.85 -10.44
CA PHE A 491 7.73 -6.73 -11.67
C PHE A 491 9.20 -7.06 -11.42
N THR A 492 9.73 -8.06 -12.12
CA THR A 492 11.14 -8.46 -12.05
C THR A 492 11.92 -7.79 -13.16
N VAL A 493 13.02 -7.08 -12.83
CA VAL A 493 13.96 -6.57 -13.85
C VAL A 493 14.64 -7.74 -14.56
N THR A 494 14.45 -7.81 -15.88
CA THR A 494 14.97 -8.88 -16.75
C THR A 494 16.24 -8.47 -17.49
N GLY A 495 16.45 -7.17 -17.71
CA GLY A 495 17.68 -6.63 -18.30
C GLY A 495 17.77 -5.11 -18.14
N TRP A 496 18.97 -4.56 -18.28
CA TRP A 496 19.20 -3.12 -18.22
C TRP A 496 20.44 -2.72 -19.04
N SER A 497 20.53 -1.44 -19.43
CA SER A 497 21.71 -0.85 -20.08
C SER A 497 21.82 0.65 -19.76
N GLN A 498 22.99 1.25 -19.96
CA GLN A 498 23.18 2.71 -19.85
C GLN A 498 24.02 3.26 -21.00
N ASP A 499 23.83 4.54 -21.31
CA ASP A 499 24.59 5.31 -22.29
C ASP A 499 24.79 6.77 -21.82
N ASN A 500 25.30 7.63 -22.71
CA ASN A 500 25.57 9.04 -22.38
C ASN A 500 24.29 9.86 -22.10
N GLN A 501 23.12 9.41 -22.56
CA GLN A 501 21.82 10.09 -22.39
C GLN A 501 21.05 9.58 -21.17
N GLY A 502 21.07 8.27 -20.89
CA GLY A 502 20.26 7.69 -19.84
C GLY A 502 20.57 6.23 -19.47
N VAL A 503 19.59 5.63 -18.79
CA VAL A 503 19.53 4.21 -18.44
C VAL A 503 18.22 3.65 -19.01
N THR A 504 18.27 2.47 -19.63
CA THR A 504 17.08 1.71 -20.02
C THR A 504 16.96 0.47 -19.13
N VAL A 505 15.77 0.21 -18.58
CA VAL A 505 15.48 -0.93 -17.71
C VAL A 505 14.26 -1.68 -18.25
N ASN A 506 14.44 -2.98 -18.49
CA ASN A 506 13.38 -3.89 -18.90
C ASN A 506 12.90 -4.68 -17.68
N ALA A 507 11.59 -4.76 -17.47
CA ALA A 507 11.02 -5.58 -16.41
C ALA A 507 9.74 -6.29 -16.87
N THR A 508 9.54 -7.51 -16.35
CA THR A 508 8.41 -8.37 -16.69
C THR A 508 7.63 -8.68 -15.40
N SER A 509 6.32 -8.56 -15.44
CA SER A 509 5.46 -8.92 -14.31
C SER A 509 5.34 -10.42 -14.11
N ASN A 510 4.88 -10.85 -12.94
CA ASN A 510 4.51 -12.24 -12.66
C ASN A 510 3.40 -12.78 -13.59
N ASP A 511 2.61 -11.90 -14.23
CA ASP A 511 1.54 -12.25 -15.18
C ASP A 511 1.97 -12.12 -16.67
N GLY A 512 3.22 -11.74 -16.94
CA GLY A 512 3.80 -11.67 -18.29
C GLY A 512 3.73 -10.30 -19.00
N GLU A 513 3.13 -9.27 -18.40
CA GLU A 513 3.22 -7.87 -18.88
C GLU A 513 4.68 -7.37 -18.86
N GLU A 514 5.17 -6.81 -19.98
CA GLU A 514 6.51 -6.23 -20.08
C GLU A 514 6.50 -4.69 -20.13
N ILE A 515 7.44 -4.08 -19.39
CA ILE A 515 7.65 -2.63 -19.35
C ILE A 515 9.10 -2.27 -19.71
N HIS A 516 9.26 -1.20 -20.47
CA HIS A 516 10.55 -0.60 -20.82
C HIS A 516 10.63 0.81 -20.24
N VAL A 517 11.41 0.98 -19.17
CA VAL A 517 11.62 2.28 -18.53
C VAL A 517 12.88 2.93 -19.09
N LYS A 518 12.75 4.13 -19.65
CA LYS A 518 13.89 5.04 -19.91
C LYS A 518 13.95 6.09 -18.80
N ALA A 519 15.14 6.26 -18.21
CA ALA A 519 15.39 7.23 -17.16
C ALA A 519 16.73 7.95 -17.35
N SER A 520 16.89 9.15 -16.77
CA SER A 520 18.18 9.86 -16.77
C SER A 520 19.20 9.21 -15.83
N TYR A 521 18.73 8.57 -14.75
CA TYR A 521 19.56 7.87 -13.75
C TYR A 521 18.85 6.64 -13.18
N MET A 522 19.63 5.69 -12.67
CA MET A 522 19.12 4.51 -11.94
C MET A 522 19.70 4.42 -10.53
N VAL A 523 18.86 4.09 -9.54
CA VAL A 523 19.29 3.73 -8.19
C VAL A 523 19.00 2.25 -7.93
N ALA A 524 20.06 1.47 -7.74
CA ALA A 524 20.01 0.05 -7.43
C ALA A 524 19.92 -0.15 -5.90
N CYS A 525 18.78 -0.69 -5.47
CA CYS A 525 18.46 -1.11 -4.12
C CYS A 525 18.13 -2.61 -4.09
N ASP A 526 18.68 -3.39 -5.02
CA ASP A 526 18.34 -4.78 -5.33
C ASP A 526 18.96 -5.84 -4.39
N GLY A 527 19.62 -5.40 -3.32
CA GLY A 527 20.02 -6.23 -2.17
C GLY A 527 21.47 -6.71 -2.18
N ASN A 528 21.83 -7.52 -1.17
CA ASN A 528 23.21 -8.01 -0.98
C ASN A 528 23.74 -8.82 -2.19
N ARG A 529 22.88 -9.55 -2.88
CA ARG A 529 23.13 -10.25 -4.15
C ARG A 529 22.74 -9.39 -5.38
N SER A 530 23.02 -8.08 -5.32
CA SER A 530 22.77 -7.11 -6.41
C SER A 530 23.39 -7.56 -7.72
N ARG A 531 22.52 -7.88 -8.68
CA ARG A 531 22.94 -8.23 -10.06
C ARG A 531 23.43 -6.99 -10.80
N ILE A 532 22.88 -5.81 -10.47
CA ILE A 532 23.27 -4.54 -11.10
C ILE A 532 24.74 -4.22 -10.76
N ARG A 533 25.13 -4.23 -9.48
CA ARG A 533 26.52 -4.06 -9.05
C ARG A 533 27.47 -5.05 -9.73
N GLU A 534 27.06 -6.32 -9.80
CA GLU A 534 27.88 -7.39 -10.38
C GLU A 534 28.05 -7.20 -11.91
N SER A 535 26.99 -6.79 -12.63
CA SER A 535 27.08 -6.42 -14.05
C SER A 535 27.85 -5.12 -14.33
N LEU A 536 28.01 -4.25 -13.33
CA LEU A 536 28.91 -3.09 -13.37
C LEU A 536 30.39 -3.44 -13.08
N GLY A 537 30.69 -4.70 -12.75
CA GLY A 537 32.03 -5.16 -12.36
C GLY A 537 32.52 -4.62 -11.01
N ILE A 538 31.65 -3.99 -10.22
CA ILE A 538 32.00 -3.35 -8.95
C ILE A 538 32.29 -4.42 -7.89
N GLN A 539 33.55 -4.47 -7.47
CA GLN A 539 34.05 -5.39 -6.44
C GLN A 539 33.65 -4.93 -5.03
N ARG A 540 33.93 -5.77 -4.03
CA ARG A 540 33.60 -5.54 -2.63
C ARG A 540 34.74 -5.94 -1.71
N HIS A 541 34.98 -5.14 -0.68
CA HIS A 541 35.91 -5.41 0.42
C HIS A 541 35.17 -5.56 1.76
N GLY A 542 35.91 -5.88 2.82
CA GLY A 542 35.39 -6.09 4.17
C GLY A 542 35.66 -7.49 4.71
N VAL A 543 34.97 -7.86 5.79
CA VAL A 543 35.12 -9.14 6.49
C VAL A 543 34.61 -10.36 5.68
N GLY A 544 33.76 -10.15 4.68
CA GLY A 544 33.17 -11.21 3.86
C GLY A 544 32.12 -12.04 4.61
N LEU A 545 31.77 -13.20 4.04
CA LEU A 545 30.85 -14.16 4.66
C LEU A 545 31.42 -14.72 5.97
N LEU A 546 30.59 -14.81 7.00
CA LEU A 546 30.93 -15.31 8.34
C LEU A 546 30.18 -16.59 8.70
N ARG A 547 28.85 -16.55 8.56
CA ARG A 547 27.94 -17.62 8.97
C ARG A 547 26.76 -17.67 8.01
N LYS A 548 26.19 -18.85 7.82
CA LYS A 548 24.82 -19.00 7.31
C LYS A 548 23.91 -19.25 8.49
N LEU A 549 22.79 -18.52 8.55
CA LEU A 549 21.76 -18.74 9.57
C LEU A 549 20.48 -19.22 8.93
N GLN A 550 19.90 -20.29 9.48
CA GLN A 550 18.51 -20.64 9.25
C GLN A 550 17.63 -19.97 10.31
N SER A 551 16.38 -19.68 9.97
CA SER A 551 15.43 -18.98 10.83
C SER A 551 14.00 -19.49 10.65
N ILE A 552 13.24 -19.47 11.75
CA ILE A 552 11.79 -19.75 11.82
C ILE A 552 11.12 -18.54 12.44
N MET A 553 10.14 -17.98 11.73
CA MET A 553 9.22 -16.95 12.20
C MET A 553 7.91 -17.62 12.62
N PHE A 554 7.42 -17.32 13.82
CA PHE A 554 6.22 -17.94 14.39
C PHE A 554 5.43 -16.98 15.29
N ARG A 555 4.20 -17.35 15.66
CA ARG A 555 3.47 -16.79 16.80
C ARG A 555 3.37 -17.86 17.89
N CYS A 556 3.64 -17.45 19.12
CA CYS A 556 3.39 -18.23 20.33
C CYS A 556 3.08 -17.26 21.48
N GLU A 557 1.81 -17.24 21.91
CA GLU A 557 1.34 -16.36 22.99
C GLU A 557 1.84 -16.81 24.38
N PRO A 558 1.91 -18.11 24.72
CA PRO A 558 2.48 -18.54 26.01
C PRO A 558 3.88 -17.98 26.30
N LEU A 559 4.73 -17.78 25.29
CA LEU A 559 6.06 -17.21 25.49
C LEU A 559 6.06 -15.72 25.87
N GLN A 560 4.95 -14.99 25.73
CA GLN A 560 4.93 -13.54 26.03
C GLN A 560 5.29 -13.23 27.49
N HIS A 561 4.99 -14.10 28.46
CA HIS A 561 5.31 -13.85 29.88
C HIS A 561 6.83 -13.78 30.16
N PHE A 562 7.69 -14.30 29.27
CA PHE A 562 9.14 -14.14 29.44
C PHE A 562 9.58 -12.68 29.22
N LEU A 563 8.81 -11.89 28.48
CA LEU A 563 9.07 -10.47 28.22
C LEU A 563 8.86 -9.58 29.45
N ASP A 564 8.12 -10.04 30.47
CA ASP A 564 7.85 -9.31 31.71
C ASP A 564 9.14 -8.98 32.51
N HIS A 565 10.22 -9.73 32.26
CA HIS A 565 11.56 -9.44 32.78
C HIS A 565 12.24 -8.22 32.10
N GLY A 566 11.61 -7.61 31.10
CA GLY A 566 12.13 -6.46 30.36
C GLY A 566 13.23 -6.81 29.36
N TYR A 567 13.27 -8.04 28.85
CA TYR A 567 14.18 -8.49 27.79
C TYR A 567 13.40 -8.92 26.55
N SER A 568 13.93 -8.65 25.35
CA SER A 568 13.28 -8.99 24.08
C SER A 568 14.14 -9.80 23.13
N GLN A 569 15.43 -9.91 23.42
CA GLN A 569 16.42 -10.69 22.69
C GLN A 569 17.09 -11.71 23.63
N PHE A 570 17.18 -12.96 23.17
CA PHE A 570 17.65 -14.09 23.94
C PHE A 570 18.76 -14.78 23.15
N GLN A 571 19.98 -14.74 23.67
CA GLN A 571 21.10 -15.49 23.14
C GLN A 571 21.13 -16.84 23.85
N ILE A 572 20.81 -17.91 23.14
CA ILE A 572 20.73 -19.27 23.68
C ILE A 572 22.10 -19.91 23.54
N GLU A 573 22.78 -20.12 24.66
CA GLU A 573 24.15 -20.64 24.77
C GLU A 573 24.31 -21.47 26.05
N GLY A 574 25.33 -22.34 26.13
CA GLY A 574 25.70 -23.03 27.37
C GLY A 574 24.85 -24.25 27.74
N ARG A 575 24.03 -24.76 26.82
CA ARG A 575 23.25 -26.00 26.99
C ARG A 575 24.13 -27.25 26.96
N GLU A 576 23.74 -28.28 27.72
CA GLU A 576 24.41 -29.60 27.70
C GLU A 576 24.36 -30.29 26.32
N ASP A 577 23.32 -30.01 25.53
CA ASP A 577 23.13 -30.54 24.17
C ASP A 577 23.84 -29.71 23.06
N GLY A 578 24.67 -28.74 23.44
CA GLY A 578 25.46 -27.91 22.52
C GLY A 578 24.66 -26.96 21.63
N PHE A 579 23.34 -26.84 21.80
CA PHE A 579 22.50 -26.04 20.91
C PHE A 579 22.68 -24.53 21.13
N GLU A 580 23.26 -23.83 20.15
CA GLU A 580 23.32 -22.37 20.10
C GLU A 580 22.24 -21.78 19.18
N ALA A 581 21.56 -20.74 19.66
CA ALA A 581 20.54 -20.02 18.90
C ALA A 581 20.42 -18.54 19.33
N PHE A 582 19.70 -17.76 18.53
CA PHE A 582 19.26 -16.42 18.84
C PHE A 582 17.74 -16.35 18.66
N MET A 583 17.01 -15.85 19.67
CA MET A 583 15.56 -15.67 19.61
C MET A 583 15.17 -14.24 19.97
N THR A 584 14.21 -13.67 19.25
CA THR A 584 13.72 -12.30 19.48
C THR A 584 12.21 -12.19 19.23
N THR A 585 11.53 -11.30 19.93
CA THR A 585 10.13 -10.97 19.64
C THR A 585 9.99 -9.79 18.67
N TYR A 586 8.83 -9.71 17.99
CA TYR A 586 8.39 -8.59 17.16
C TYR A 586 6.98 -8.10 17.56
N GLY A 587 6.58 -8.36 18.82
CA GLY A 587 5.28 -7.98 19.41
C GLY A 587 4.07 -8.76 18.88
N GLY A 588 2.97 -8.77 19.64
CA GLY A 588 1.72 -9.44 19.27
C GLY A 588 1.89 -10.96 19.09
N GLY A 589 2.51 -11.58 20.10
CA GLY A 589 2.86 -13.01 20.10
C GLY A 589 3.94 -13.43 19.10
N ARG A 590 4.47 -12.52 18.27
CA ARG A 590 5.42 -12.86 17.19
C ARG A 590 6.84 -13.06 17.70
N TRP A 591 7.49 -14.10 17.19
CA TRP A 591 8.86 -14.49 17.51
C TRP A 591 9.62 -14.93 16.26
N MET A 592 10.94 -14.73 16.28
CA MET A 592 11.89 -15.34 15.34
C MET A 592 12.93 -16.11 16.14
N LEU A 593 13.12 -17.38 15.82
CA LEU A 593 14.24 -18.21 16.24
C LEU A 593 15.22 -18.33 15.07
N ALA A 594 16.52 -18.16 15.30
CA ALA A 594 17.57 -18.36 14.28
C ALA A 594 18.81 -19.05 14.87
N TRP A 595 19.45 -19.92 14.09
CA TRP A 595 20.61 -20.72 14.51
C TRP A 595 21.53 -20.98 13.30
N ASN A 596 22.67 -21.65 13.50
CA ASN A 596 23.57 -22.01 12.39
C ASN A 596 22.90 -22.98 11.41
N GLU A 597 23.17 -22.79 10.13
CA GLU A 597 22.94 -23.84 9.13
C GLU A 597 24.13 -24.81 9.13
N ASP A 598 24.07 -25.82 10.00
CA ASP A 598 25.07 -26.91 10.13
C ASP A 598 24.73 -28.13 9.24
N VAL A 599 24.05 -27.91 8.09
CA VAL A 599 23.43 -28.97 7.28
C VAL A 599 24.27 -29.31 6.05
N ASP A 600 24.58 -30.60 5.84
CA ASP A 600 25.29 -31.11 4.65
C ASP A 600 24.51 -30.87 3.34
N ASP A 601 23.18 -30.73 3.42
CA ASP A 601 22.28 -30.36 2.33
C ASP A 601 21.74 -28.92 2.51
N PRO A 602 22.22 -27.93 1.73
CA PRO A 602 21.77 -26.54 1.81
C PRO A 602 20.36 -26.29 1.21
N GLU A 603 19.74 -27.26 0.54
CA GLU A 603 18.35 -27.16 0.05
C GLU A 603 17.35 -27.83 1.01
N ALA A 604 17.81 -28.49 2.08
CA ALA A 604 16.96 -29.13 3.07
C ALA A 604 15.94 -28.15 3.70
N VAL A 605 14.66 -28.48 3.55
CA VAL A 605 13.52 -27.79 4.19
C VAL A 605 13.12 -28.60 5.43
N LEU A 606 13.25 -28.00 6.61
CA LEU A 606 12.79 -28.62 7.86
C LEU A 606 11.26 -28.75 7.86
N ASP A 607 10.76 -29.92 8.21
CA ASP A 607 9.32 -30.15 8.32
C ASP A 607 8.67 -29.39 9.50
N ASP A 608 7.35 -29.36 9.47
CA ASP A 608 6.52 -28.62 10.43
C ASP A 608 6.68 -29.12 11.87
N ALA A 609 7.02 -30.40 12.08
CA ALA A 609 7.25 -30.98 13.40
C ALA A 609 8.62 -30.55 13.95
N THR A 610 9.66 -30.73 13.15
CA THR A 610 11.05 -30.35 13.47
C THR A 610 11.15 -28.86 13.78
N GLN A 611 10.42 -28.00 13.05
CA GLN A 611 10.34 -26.57 13.36
C GLN A 611 9.72 -26.28 14.73
N ARG A 612 8.65 -27.00 15.13
CA ARG A 612 8.03 -26.85 16.46
C ARG A 612 8.94 -27.38 17.57
N ASP A 613 9.64 -28.48 17.35
CA ASP A 613 10.55 -29.05 18.34
C ASP A 613 11.80 -28.18 18.55
N MET A 614 12.30 -27.50 17.51
CA MET A 614 13.34 -26.47 17.66
C MET A 614 12.84 -25.27 18.51
N ILE A 615 11.57 -24.90 18.40
CA ILE A 615 10.94 -23.86 19.23
C ILE A 615 10.75 -24.33 20.68
N ARG A 616 10.35 -25.59 20.91
CA ARG A 616 10.33 -26.22 22.25
C ARG A 616 11.72 -26.24 22.89
N LYS A 617 12.73 -26.66 22.13
CA LYS A 617 14.14 -26.71 22.56
C LYS A 617 14.68 -25.33 22.95
N ALA A 618 14.41 -24.31 22.14
CA ALA A 618 14.83 -22.92 22.38
C ALA A 618 14.10 -22.26 23.55
N SER A 619 12.80 -22.53 23.72
CA SER A 619 12.01 -21.98 24.83
C SER A 619 12.21 -22.73 26.16
N GLY A 620 12.52 -24.02 26.12
CA GLY A 620 12.61 -24.90 27.29
C GLY A 620 11.25 -25.31 27.86
N VAL A 621 10.13 -24.88 27.26
CA VAL A 621 8.77 -25.19 27.72
C VAL A 621 8.30 -26.48 27.06
N GLN A 622 8.29 -27.58 27.83
CA GLN A 622 7.94 -28.92 27.34
C GLN A 622 6.44 -29.01 26.96
N ASP A 623 5.56 -28.38 27.74
CA ASP A 623 4.11 -28.46 27.58
C ASP A 623 3.53 -27.57 26.46
N LEU A 624 4.38 -27.02 25.57
CA LEU A 624 3.94 -26.26 24.41
C LEU A 624 3.24 -27.17 23.38
N ARG A 625 1.94 -26.96 23.19
CA ARG A 625 1.09 -27.75 22.28
C ARG A 625 1.25 -27.23 20.85
N ASP A 626 1.03 -28.08 19.84
CA ASP A 626 1.21 -27.66 18.44
C ASP A 626 0.27 -26.51 18.03
N GLU A 627 -0.90 -26.41 18.65
CA GLU A 627 -1.86 -25.31 18.46
C GLU A 627 -1.38 -23.97 19.05
N ASP A 628 -0.47 -23.99 20.03
CA ASP A 628 0.14 -22.78 20.61
C ASP A 628 1.24 -22.20 19.69
N ILE A 629 1.79 -23.01 18.77
CA ILE A 629 2.88 -22.64 17.87
C ILE A 629 2.38 -22.51 16.42
N GLN A 630 1.91 -21.31 16.06
CA GLN A 630 1.60 -20.97 14.67
C GLN A 630 2.89 -20.57 13.93
N LEU A 631 3.42 -21.48 13.09
CA LEU A 631 4.48 -21.16 12.14
C LEU A 631 3.99 -20.11 11.11
N ILE A 632 4.88 -19.20 10.68
CA ILE A 632 4.57 -18.09 9.76
C ILE A 632 5.40 -18.17 8.47
N THR A 633 6.73 -18.31 8.59
CA THR A 633 7.65 -18.49 7.47
C THR A 633 9.02 -18.93 7.99
N THR A 634 9.80 -19.63 7.17
CA THR A 634 11.25 -19.79 7.40
C THR A 634 12.05 -18.76 6.61
N GLY A 635 13.37 -18.73 6.79
CA GLY A 635 14.31 -17.95 5.99
C GLY A 635 15.77 -18.39 6.19
N LYS A 636 16.61 -18.21 5.16
CA LYS A 636 18.06 -18.49 5.20
C LYS A 636 18.83 -17.19 4.93
N TRP A 637 19.91 -16.94 5.68
CA TRP A 637 20.63 -15.66 5.72
C TRP A 637 22.15 -15.83 5.60
N ASP A 638 22.74 -15.24 4.58
CA ASP A 638 24.20 -15.03 4.51
C ASP A 638 24.58 -13.87 5.44
N ILE A 639 25.21 -14.17 6.57
CA ILE A 639 25.71 -13.17 7.51
C ILE A 639 27.15 -12.85 7.17
N GLY A 640 27.43 -11.60 6.83
CA GLY A 640 28.76 -11.12 6.49
C GLY A 640 28.85 -9.60 6.51
N GLY A 641 30.06 -9.06 6.37
CA GLY A 641 30.33 -7.64 6.19
C GLY A 641 30.99 -7.40 4.84
N LEU A 642 30.32 -6.70 3.93
CA LEU A 642 30.84 -6.39 2.59
C LEU A 642 30.40 -5.00 2.14
N ILE A 643 31.33 -4.23 1.60
CA ILE A 643 31.10 -2.87 1.07
C ILE A 643 31.62 -2.80 -0.36
N ALA A 644 30.85 -2.18 -1.25
CA ALA A 644 31.20 -1.94 -2.64
C ALA A 644 32.31 -0.90 -2.77
N ASP A 645 33.32 -1.19 -3.58
CA ASP A 645 34.50 -0.32 -3.76
C ASP A 645 34.16 1.01 -4.45
N LYS A 646 32.98 1.08 -5.10
CA LYS A 646 32.36 2.29 -5.62
C LYS A 646 30.84 2.23 -5.41
N PHE A 647 30.26 3.35 -4.98
CA PHE A 647 28.81 3.50 -4.81
C PHE A 647 28.12 4.05 -6.09
N SER A 648 28.87 4.38 -7.15
CA SER A 648 28.34 4.80 -8.44
C SER A 648 29.19 4.31 -9.63
N SER A 649 28.57 4.23 -10.81
CA SER A 649 29.26 4.00 -12.09
C SER A 649 28.41 4.52 -13.25
N GLY A 650 28.85 5.61 -13.88
CA GLY A 650 28.09 6.33 -14.90
C GLY A 650 26.80 6.92 -14.33
N ARG A 651 25.66 6.52 -14.89
CA ARG A 651 24.31 6.95 -14.49
C ARG A 651 23.65 6.03 -13.46
N VAL A 652 24.39 5.06 -12.90
CA VAL A 652 23.88 4.08 -11.93
C VAL A 652 24.52 4.31 -10.55
N PHE A 653 23.68 4.31 -9.51
CA PHE A 653 24.04 4.47 -8.11
C PHE A 653 23.61 3.24 -7.31
N LEU A 654 24.41 2.80 -6.33
CA LEU A 654 24.08 1.71 -5.41
C LEU A 654 23.67 2.32 -4.06
N ALA A 655 22.64 1.77 -3.39
CA ALA A 655 22.23 2.22 -2.04
C ALA A 655 21.77 1.06 -1.14
N GLY A 656 22.02 1.17 0.17
CA GLY A 656 21.72 0.10 1.14
C GLY A 656 22.48 -1.19 0.85
N ASP A 657 21.87 -2.36 1.10
CA ASP A 657 22.45 -3.70 0.90
C ASP A 657 23.15 -3.93 -0.46
N ALA A 658 22.76 -3.22 -1.52
CA ALA A 658 23.45 -3.28 -2.82
C ALA A 658 24.86 -2.66 -2.76
N ALA A 659 25.03 -1.59 -1.98
CA ALA A 659 26.28 -0.88 -1.72
C ALA A 659 27.03 -1.43 -0.49
N HIS A 660 26.34 -1.72 0.62
CA HIS A 660 26.93 -2.29 1.84
C HIS A 660 26.00 -3.32 2.49
N ALA A 661 26.44 -4.58 2.50
CA ALA A 661 25.81 -5.64 3.26
C ALA A 661 26.44 -5.69 4.66
N LEU A 662 25.77 -5.08 5.63
CA LEU A 662 26.17 -5.07 7.05
C LEU A 662 25.33 -6.07 7.85
N PRO A 663 25.91 -6.86 8.77
CA PRO A 663 25.18 -7.93 9.43
C PRO A 663 24.25 -7.38 10.55
N PRO A 664 23.19 -8.12 10.94
CA PRO A 664 22.21 -7.66 11.92
C PRO A 664 22.83 -7.32 13.27
N ASN A 665 22.80 -6.02 13.63
CA ASN A 665 23.45 -5.46 14.80
C ASN A 665 22.48 -4.54 15.55
N ARG A 666 22.75 -4.25 16.83
CA ARG A 666 21.76 -3.55 17.69
C ARG A 666 21.66 -2.06 17.42
N GLY A 667 22.69 -1.46 16.80
CA GLY A 667 22.61 -0.12 16.21
C GLY A 667 21.82 -0.07 14.89
N GLY A 668 21.37 -1.21 14.36
CA GLY A 668 20.58 -1.29 13.12
C GLY A 668 21.32 -0.80 11.87
N TYR A 669 22.66 -0.82 11.87
CA TYR A 669 23.46 0.02 10.96
C TYR A 669 23.17 -0.14 9.46
N GLY A 670 22.91 -1.35 8.94
CA GLY A 670 22.63 -1.55 7.51
C GLY A 670 21.40 -0.76 7.03
N ALA A 671 20.27 -0.97 7.70
CA ALA A 671 19.00 -0.29 7.41
C ALA A 671 19.12 1.24 7.53
N ASN A 672 19.70 1.73 8.64
CA ASN A 672 19.79 3.17 8.92
C ASN A 672 20.80 3.87 8.02
N THR A 673 21.93 3.23 7.69
CA THR A 673 22.91 3.77 6.74
C THR A 673 22.32 3.80 5.33
N GLY A 674 21.58 2.76 4.91
CA GLY A 674 20.89 2.71 3.62
C GLY A 674 19.85 3.82 3.42
N ILE A 675 19.07 4.17 4.46
CA ILE A 675 18.11 5.29 4.39
C ILE A 675 18.87 6.64 4.30
N ALA A 676 19.99 6.78 5.00
CA ALA A 676 20.84 7.97 4.90
C ALA A 676 21.53 8.11 3.52
N ASP A 677 21.86 7.00 2.85
CA ASP A 677 22.33 7.00 1.46
C ASP A 677 21.26 7.57 0.52
N ALA A 678 20.04 7.03 0.61
CA ALA A 678 18.90 7.46 -0.19
C ALA A 678 18.63 8.97 -0.04
N HIS A 679 18.72 9.50 1.18
CA HIS A 679 18.53 10.92 1.47
C HIS A 679 19.66 11.80 0.91
N ASN A 680 20.92 11.40 1.06
CA ASN A 680 22.08 12.13 0.52
C ASN A 680 22.10 12.13 -1.01
N LEU A 681 21.64 11.06 -1.66
CA LEU A 681 21.56 10.98 -3.12
C LEU A 681 20.37 11.76 -3.69
N ALA A 682 19.21 11.73 -3.02
CA ALA A 682 17.97 12.28 -3.55
C ALA A 682 18.06 13.78 -3.87
N TRP A 683 18.65 14.60 -2.98
CA TRP A 683 18.77 16.04 -3.23
C TRP A 683 19.80 16.39 -4.32
N LYS A 684 20.86 15.59 -4.44
CA LYS A 684 21.88 15.76 -5.48
C LYS A 684 21.31 15.43 -6.86
N LEU A 685 20.55 14.33 -6.97
CA LEU A 685 19.78 14.01 -8.16
C LEU A 685 18.77 15.11 -8.49
N ALA A 686 18.00 15.61 -7.52
CA ALA A 686 17.05 16.69 -7.74
C ALA A 686 17.73 17.97 -8.27
N SER A 687 18.83 18.40 -7.67
CA SER A 687 19.56 19.63 -8.05
C SER A 687 20.20 19.54 -9.44
N VAL A 688 20.64 18.35 -9.86
CA VAL A 688 21.15 18.12 -11.21
C VAL A 688 20.01 18.00 -12.23
N LEU A 689 18.90 17.36 -11.86
CA LEU A 689 17.73 17.17 -12.74
C LEU A 689 16.90 18.44 -12.95
N CYS A 690 16.97 19.42 -12.05
CA CYS A 690 16.42 20.78 -12.27
C CYS A 690 17.42 21.76 -12.90
N GLY A 691 18.69 21.35 -13.11
CA GLY A 691 19.74 22.17 -13.72
C GLY A 691 20.39 23.22 -12.81
N GLU A 692 20.14 23.20 -11.50
CA GLU A 692 20.82 24.08 -10.53
C GLU A 692 22.29 23.68 -10.31
N SER A 693 22.58 22.38 -10.39
CA SER A 693 23.91 21.80 -10.18
C SER A 693 24.42 21.04 -11.41
N SER A 694 25.74 21.04 -11.60
CA SER A 694 26.39 20.20 -12.62
C SER A 694 26.45 18.72 -12.17
N PRO A 695 26.57 17.76 -13.12
CA PRO A 695 26.63 16.33 -12.79
C PRO A 695 27.77 15.93 -11.83
N GLU A 696 28.84 16.72 -11.71
CA GLU A 696 29.94 16.49 -10.75
C GLU A 696 29.47 16.49 -9.29
N LEU A 697 28.31 17.10 -8.98
CA LEU A 697 27.72 17.00 -7.64
C LEU A 697 27.41 15.53 -7.27
N LEU A 698 27.09 14.69 -8.25
CA LEU A 698 26.76 13.28 -8.02
C LEU A 698 27.99 12.46 -7.60
N ASP A 699 29.21 12.84 -8.04
CA ASP A 699 30.45 12.15 -7.66
C ASP A 699 30.71 12.24 -6.14
N THR A 700 30.21 13.29 -5.49
CA THR A 700 30.30 13.44 -4.02
C THR A 700 29.53 12.37 -3.26
N TYR A 701 28.64 11.60 -3.90
CA TYR A 701 27.89 10.52 -3.25
C TYR A 701 28.79 9.40 -2.74
N ASP A 702 29.72 8.88 -3.55
CA ASP A 702 30.66 7.83 -3.10
C ASP A 702 31.55 8.35 -1.96
N VAL A 703 32.12 9.54 -2.16
CA VAL A 703 33.06 10.18 -1.24
C VAL A 703 32.42 10.47 0.14
N GLU A 704 31.12 10.74 0.20
CA GLU A 704 30.39 11.02 1.45
C GLU A 704 29.75 9.77 2.08
N ARG A 705 29.36 8.76 1.29
CA ARG A 705 28.57 7.62 1.78
C ARG A 705 29.39 6.38 2.06
N ARG A 706 30.37 6.06 1.22
CA ARG A 706 31.19 4.86 1.40
C ARG A 706 32.03 4.90 2.69
N PRO A 707 32.75 6.00 3.04
CA PRO A 707 33.46 6.07 4.32
C PRO A 707 32.58 5.92 5.56
N VAL A 708 31.29 6.28 5.48
CA VAL A 708 30.34 6.05 6.57
C VAL A 708 29.93 4.58 6.65
N ALA A 709 29.80 3.87 5.52
CA ALA A 709 29.63 2.42 5.53
C ALA A 709 30.88 1.72 6.10
N ASP A 710 32.08 2.17 5.72
CA ASP A 710 33.37 1.63 6.18
C ASP A 710 33.47 1.70 7.71
N VAL A 711 33.27 2.89 8.29
CA VAL A 711 33.25 3.07 9.76
C VAL A 711 32.14 2.26 10.44
N ARG A 712 30.95 2.13 9.83
CA ARG A 712 29.85 1.31 10.37
C ARG A 712 30.19 -0.18 10.37
N HIS A 713 30.86 -0.68 9.34
CA HIS A 713 31.36 -2.05 9.24
C HIS A 713 32.37 -2.34 10.36
N ASP A 714 33.40 -1.51 10.49
CA ASP A 714 34.48 -1.76 11.46
C ASP A 714 33.98 -1.66 12.90
N GLN A 715 33.05 -0.74 13.18
CA GLN A 715 32.41 -0.62 14.50
C GLN A 715 31.45 -1.77 14.85
N ILE A 716 30.98 -2.56 13.87
CA ILE A 716 30.28 -3.82 14.15
C ILE A 716 31.28 -4.87 14.62
N PHE A 717 32.42 -5.01 13.92
CA PHE A 717 33.37 -6.07 14.15
C PHE A 717 34.34 -5.83 15.32
N ALA A 718 34.54 -4.57 15.73
CA ALA A 718 35.22 -4.22 16.97
C ALA A 718 34.41 -4.55 18.25
N ARG A 719 33.08 -4.73 18.13
CA ARG A 719 32.17 -4.95 19.27
C ARG A 719 31.91 -6.44 19.51
N GLU A 720 31.77 -6.80 20.79
CA GLU A 720 31.75 -8.19 21.29
C GLU A 720 30.73 -9.11 20.59
N ASP A 721 29.58 -8.58 20.15
CA ASP A 721 28.54 -9.30 19.38
C ASP A 721 29.12 -10.04 18.14
N TYR A 722 30.11 -9.44 17.46
CA TYR A 722 30.70 -9.98 16.23
C TYR A 722 32.20 -10.24 16.30
N LYS A 723 32.94 -9.56 17.19
CA LYS A 723 34.38 -9.70 17.40
C LYS A 723 34.84 -11.15 17.56
N ARG A 724 34.04 -11.98 18.25
CA ARG A 724 34.31 -13.42 18.44
C ARG A 724 34.35 -14.25 17.14
N TYR A 725 33.77 -13.76 16.04
CA TYR A 725 33.74 -14.45 14.74
C TYR A 725 34.82 -13.95 13.75
N VAL A 726 35.63 -12.96 14.13
CA VAL A 726 36.60 -12.29 13.22
C VAL A 726 38.05 -12.30 13.72
N VAL A 727 38.34 -12.94 14.86
CA VAL A 727 39.68 -13.01 15.46
C VAL A 727 40.77 -13.41 14.45
N ASN A 728 40.49 -14.42 13.62
CA ASN A 728 41.41 -14.99 12.64
C ASN A 728 41.24 -14.42 11.22
N LYS A 729 40.49 -13.33 11.04
CA LYS A 729 40.31 -12.63 9.76
C LYS A 729 41.07 -11.30 9.76
N GLU A 730 41.53 -10.87 8.59
CA GLU A 730 42.19 -9.57 8.39
C GLU A 730 41.42 -8.70 7.41
N TRP A 731 41.31 -7.41 7.72
CA TRP A 731 40.74 -6.36 6.88
C TRP A 731 41.23 -4.98 7.39
N PRO A 732 41.16 -3.89 6.59
CA PRO A 732 41.81 -2.62 6.91
C PRO A 732 41.46 -2.01 8.28
N GLY A 733 40.21 -2.16 8.74
CA GLY A 733 39.71 -1.58 9.98
C GLY A 733 39.62 -2.54 11.17
N LYS A 734 40.40 -3.62 11.19
CA LYS A 734 40.35 -4.64 12.26
C LYS A 734 40.51 -4.09 13.68
N ASN A 735 41.35 -3.08 13.86
CA ASN A 735 41.80 -2.58 15.17
C ASN A 735 41.29 -1.15 15.47
N VAL A 736 40.02 -0.85 15.16
CA VAL A 736 39.41 0.44 15.55
C VAL A 736 38.98 0.46 17.02
N GLU A 737 39.13 1.62 17.67
CA GLU A 737 38.56 1.84 19.01
C GLU A 737 37.03 1.92 18.94
N ILE A 738 36.33 1.42 19.97
CA ILE A 738 34.85 1.45 20.00
C ILE A 738 34.37 2.89 20.20
N MET A 739 33.69 3.42 19.18
CA MET A 739 33.15 4.77 19.18
C MET A 739 31.84 4.86 19.98
N ASP A 740 31.62 6.01 20.61
CA ASP A 740 30.39 6.40 21.31
C ASP A 740 29.17 6.37 20.39
N ASP A 741 27.99 5.98 20.89
CA ASP A 741 26.81 5.77 20.05
C ASP A 741 26.22 7.08 19.48
N VAL A 742 26.29 8.20 20.22
CA VAL A 742 25.87 9.53 19.72
C VAL A 742 26.85 10.07 18.69
N ALA A 743 28.15 9.90 18.93
CA ALA A 743 29.18 10.20 17.94
C ALA A 743 28.97 9.37 16.66
N MET A 744 28.76 8.06 16.78
CA MET A 744 28.45 7.18 15.65
C MET A 744 27.17 7.60 14.92
N GLU A 745 26.11 7.96 15.62
CA GLU A 745 24.82 8.27 14.99
C GLU A 745 24.81 9.61 14.25
N PHE A 746 25.32 10.67 14.87
CA PHE A 746 25.17 12.05 14.40
C PHE A 746 26.48 12.73 14.01
N GLY A 747 27.61 12.14 14.35
CA GLY A 747 28.92 12.78 14.42
C GLY A 747 29.91 12.39 13.32
N TYR A 748 29.44 11.70 12.27
CA TYR A 748 30.26 11.44 11.09
C TYR A 748 30.38 12.69 10.21
N PHE A 749 31.50 12.78 9.48
CA PHE A 749 31.93 13.96 8.73
C PHE A 749 32.04 13.64 7.23
N TYR A 750 31.69 14.62 6.40
CA TYR A 750 31.77 14.58 4.94
C TYR A 750 32.92 15.47 4.45
N ASN A 751 33.85 14.88 3.68
CA ASN A 751 34.95 15.61 3.04
C ASN A 751 34.80 15.47 1.51
N SER A 752 34.23 16.46 0.84
CA SER A 752 33.91 16.40 -0.59
C SER A 752 33.94 17.78 -1.25
N LYS A 753 33.87 17.86 -2.60
CA LYS A 753 33.72 19.13 -3.34
C LYS A 753 32.50 19.95 -2.87
N ALA A 754 31.47 19.30 -2.31
CA ALA A 754 30.24 19.94 -1.82
C ALA A 754 30.36 20.48 -0.38
N ILE A 755 31.58 20.68 0.13
CA ILE A 755 31.92 21.23 1.45
C ILE A 755 33.12 22.18 1.31
N VAL A 756 33.12 23.31 2.03
CA VAL A 756 34.26 24.26 2.12
C VAL A 756 34.56 24.55 3.59
N GLY A 757 35.82 24.41 3.99
CA GLY A 757 36.28 24.64 5.37
C GLY A 757 36.11 23.46 6.33
N GLY A 758 36.01 22.23 5.81
CA GLY A 758 36.16 21.02 6.63
C GLY A 758 37.64 20.76 7.02
N PRO A 759 37.92 19.96 8.07
CA PRO A 759 39.27 19.49 8.36
C PRO A 759 39.85 18.62 7.22
N ASP A 760 41.17 18.69 7.03
CA ASP A 760 41.89 17.90 6.03
C ASP A 760 41.89 16.39 6.35
N GLY A 761 41.79 15.57 5.30
CA GLY A 761 41.87 14.12 5.39
C GLY A 761 40.70 13.46 6.12
N SER A 762 40.99 12.35 6.80
CA SER A 762 40.04 11.55 7.58
C SER A 762 40.03 12.00 9.04
N ALA A 763 39.02 12.77 9.43
CA ALA A 763 38.83 13.19 10.82
C ALA A 763 38.13 12.08 11.65
N PRO A 764 38.47 11.89 12.94
CA PRO A 764 37.79 10.93 13.81
C PRO A 764 36.35 11.37 14.08
N VAL A 765 35.45 10.39 14.25
CA VAL A 765 34.04 10.61 14.58
C VAL A 765 33.91 11.12 16.03
N LYS A 766 33.24 12.27 16.21
CA LYS A 766 33.05 12.95 17.52
C LYS A 766 31.58 13.27 17.77
N ARG A 767 31.19 13.60 19.00
CA ARG A 767 29.81 14.05 19.27
C ARG A 767 29.52 15.41 18.62
N PRO A 768 28.25 15.74 18.29
CA PRO A 768 27.92 17.01 17.61
C PRO A 768 28.31 18.29 18.38
N ASN A 769 28.34 18.23 19.72
CA ASN A 769 28.80 19.33 20.57
C ASN A 769 30.34 19.48 20.64
N GLU A 770 31.10 18.47 20.19
CA GLU A 770 32.55 18.60 19.97
C GLU A 770 32.84 19.21 18.60
N TRP A 771 31.97 18.97 17.61
CA TRP A 771 32.07 19.54 16.27
C TRP A 771 31.67 21.03 16.18
N ASN A 772 30.78 21.50 17.06
CA ASN A 772 30.31 22.89 17.11
C ASN A 772 29.94 23.45 15.72
N GLY A 773 29.22 22.69 14.90
CA GLY A 773 28.73 23.12 13.59
C GLY A 773 29.80 23.33 12.51
N GLN A 774 30.93 22.63 12.59
CA GLN A 774 31.97 22.64 11.54
C GLN A 774 31.41 22.25 10.16
N PRO A 775 31.83 22.89 9.05
CA PRO A 775 31.56 22.40 7.70
C PRO A 775 31.93 20.92 7.51
N GLY A 776 31.11 20.21 6.74
CA GLY A 776 31.15 18.76 6.58
C GLY A 776 30.45 17.97 7.69
N THR A 777 29.99 18.61 8.77
CA THR A 777 29.25 17.94 9.85
C THR A 777 27.75 18.17 9.72
N ARG A 778 26.97 17.26 10.31
CA ARG A 778 25.51 17.36 10.39
C ARG A 778 25.12 18.58 11.22
N ALA A 779 24.17 19.39 10.73
CA ALA A 779 23.77 20.64 11.36
C ALA A 779 23.25 20.40 12.80
N PRO A 780 23.64 21.22 13.80
CA PRO A 780 23.21 21.03 15.18
C PRO A 780 21.70 21.14 15.39
N HIS A 781 21.16 20.30 16.29
CA HIS A 781 19.85 20.56 16.89
C HIS A 781 19.95 21.75 17.85
N VAL A 782 19.16 22.79 17.60
CA VAL A 782 18.83 23.82 18.59
C VAL A 782 17.31 23.78 18.77
N ALA A 783 16.86 23.60 20.01
CA ALA A 783 15.44 23.63 20.33
C ALA A 783 14.88 25.05 20.14
N LEU A 784 13.72 25.15 19.51
CA LEU A 784 13.06 26.41 19.19
C LEU A 784 11.82 26.68 20.08
N LYS A 785 11.21 27.85 19.89
CA LYS A 785 9.93 28.26 20.49
C LYS A 785 8.84 28.36 19.41
N GLY A 786 7.60 28.05 19.79
CA GLY A 786 6.45 28.03 18.88
C GLY A 786 6.21 26.63 18.30
N ASP A 787 5.58 26.57 17.14
CA ASP A 787 5.23 25.30 16.47
C ASP A 787 6.46 24.61 15.83
N ASN A 788 7.51 25.37 15.53
CA ASN A 788 8.81 24.84 15.12
C ASN A 788 9.52 24.22 16.32
N GLY A 789 9.85 22.93 16.28
CA GLY A 789 10.52 22.24 17.38
C GLY A 789 12.04 22.40 17.37
N SER A 790 12.62 22.55 16.18
CA SER A 790 14.06 22.43 15.95
C SER A 790 14.55 23.29 14.79
N THR A 791 15.79 23.78 14.84
CA THR A 791 16.49 24.31 13.65
C THR A 791 16.51 23.32 12.49
N LEU A 792 16.46 22.02 12.78
CA LEU A 792 16.43 20.94 11.78
C LEU A 792 15.12 20.90 10.98
N ASP A 793 14.03 21.44 11.54
CA ASP A 793 12.74 21.55 10.85
C ASP A 793 12.77 22.63 9.74
N CYS A 794 13.85 23.43 9.67
CA CYS A 794 14.08 24.44 8.64
C CYS A 794 14.77 23.88 7.38
N PHE A 795 15.17 22.60 7.36
CA PHE A 795 15.96 21.98 6.28
C PHE A 795 15.18 20.85 5.60
N GLY A 796 15.63 20.41 4.41
CA GLY A 796 15.09 19.22 3.72
C GLY A 796 14.80 19.39 2.23
N THR A 797 14.55 20.62 1.77
CA THR A 797 14.07 20.89 0.39
C THR A 797 15.01 21.73 -0.47
N THR A 798 15.79 22.61 0.12
CA THR A 798 16.64 23.60 -0.58
C THR A 798 17.80 24.05 0.32
N TRP A 799 18.71 24.88 -0.18
CA TRP A 799 19.82 25.41 0.60
C TRP A 799 19.33 26.44 1.61
N VAL A 800 19.95 26.50 2.80
CA VAL A 800 19.57 27.44 3.86
C VAL A 800 20.78 28.18 4.40
N SER A 801 20.75 29.51 4.36
CA SER A 801 21.62 30.38 5.15
C SER A 801 20.92 30.68 6.48
N ILE A 802 21.56 30.37 7.60
CA ILE A 802 21.02 30.61 8.96
C ILE A 802 21.95 31.52 9.77
N SER A 803 21.40 32.60 10.31
CA SER A 803 22.13 33.63 11.07
C SER A 803 21.20 34.44 11.98
N LYS A 804 21.78 35.12 12.97
CA LYS A 804 21.13 36.18 13.77
C LYS A 804 21.24 37.56 13.13
N GLU A 805 22.06 37.73 12.10
CA GLU A 805 22.33 39.00 11.45
C GLU A 805 21.57 39.11 10.12
N LYS A 806 20.63 40.06 10.05
CA LYS A 806 19.77 40.26 8.88
C LYS A 806 20.53 40.67 7.62
N ARG A 807 21.73 41.25 7.71
CA ARG A 807 22.53 41.64 6.54
C ARG A 807 22.84 40.47 5.60
N TRP A 808 22.93 39.23 6.11
CA TRP A 808 23.08 38.03 5.27
C TRP A 808 21.93 37.82 4.27
N SER A 809 20.70 38.27 4.59
CA SER A 809 19.56 38.17 3.66
C SER A 809 19.78 38.91 2.33
N GLN A 810 20.60 39.96 2.33
CA GLN A 810 20.91 40.73 1.13
C GLN A 810 21.82 39.92 0.19
N LEU A 811 22.85 39.27 0.74
CA LEU A 811 23.72 38.36 0.00
C LEU A 811 22.96 37.13 -0.50
N VAL A 812 22.03 36.58 0.28
CA VAL A 812 21.16 35.46 -0.16
C VAL A 812 20.31 35.86 -1.38
N ALA A 813 19.79 37.09 -1.42
CA ALA A 813 19.01 37.61 -2.54
C ALA A 813 19.86 37.96 -3.79
N GLU A 814 21.17 38.14 -3.63
CA GLU A 814 22.13 38.31 -4.73
C GLU A 814 22.65 36.96 -5.25
N ALA A 815 22.98 36.05 -4.33
CA ALA A 815 23.45 34.70 -4.58
C ALA A 815 22.59 33.94 -5.60
N TYR A 816 21.26 33.95 -5.44
CA TYR A 816 20.35 33.30 -6.38
C TYR A 816 20.46 33.84 -7.82
N LYS A 817 20.76 35.14 -8.00
CA LYS A 817 20.88 35.74 -9.34
C LYS A 817 22.13 35.22 -10.04
N THR A 818 23.26 35.24 -9.32
CA THR A 818 24.57 34.80 -9.82
C THR A 818 24.62 33.29 -10.04
N THR A 819 24.33 32.48 -9.03
CA THR A 819 24.48 31.01 -9.12
C THR A 819 23.28 30.30 -9.75
N GLY A 820 22.09 30.89 -9.69
CA GLY A 820 20.82 30.22 -10.03
C GLY A 820 20.33 29.20 -9.00
N VAL A 821 21.10 28.92 -7.95
CA VAL A 821 20.83 27.90 -6.94
C VAL A 821 19.86 28.44 -5.89
N LYS A 822 18.75 27.75 -5.66
CA LYS A 822 17.73 28.19 -4.70
C LYS A 822 18.27 28.13 -3.27
N ILE A 823 18.13 29.24 -2.55
CA ILE A 823 18.60 29.41 -1.17
C ILE A 823 17.60 30.25 -0.38
N VAL A 824 17.31 29.82 0.84
CA VAL A 824 16.44 30.51 1.80
C VAL A 824 17.28 31.11 2.92
N PHE A 825 16.93 32.30 3.40
CA PHE A 825 17.48 32.87 4.63
C PHE A 825 16.57 32.56 5.83
N VAL A 826 17.15 32.17 6.96
CA VAL A 826 16.45 31.94 8.24
C VAL A 826 17.07 32.83 9.30
N HIS A 827 16.31 33.84 9.75
CA HIS A 827 16.71 34.79 10.77
C HIS A 827 16.40 34.27 12.19
N VAL A 828 17.46 33.87 12.89
CA VAL A 828 17.40 33.46 14.30
C VAL A 828 17.19 34.72 15.16
N GLY A 829 16.12 34.72 15.96
CA GLY A 829 15.61 35.91 16.66
C GLY A 829 14.52 36.66 15.89
N GLY A 830 13.97 36.09 14.81
CA GLY A 830 12.78 36.61 14.13
C GLY A 830 11.91 35.48 13.57
N ASP A 831 12.36 34.84 12.50
CA ASP A 831 11.62 33.76 11.82
C ASP A 831 11.57 32.50 12.70
N VAL A 832 12.66 32.26 13.44
CA VAL A 832 12.78 31.23 14.48
C VAL A 832 13.38 31.85 15.74
N THR A 833 12.98 31.38 16.92
CA THR A 833 13.54 31.85 18.20
C THR A 833 14.06 30.67 19.02
N GLU A 834 15.33 30.73 19.42
CA GLU A 834 15.97 29.73 20.29
C GLU A 834 15.28 29.61 21.66
N LYS A 835 15.09 28.37 22.13
CA LYS A 835 14.41 28.06 23.41
C LYS A 835 15.19 28.61 24.59
N ASN A 836 16.49 28.29 24.64
CA ASN A 836 17.47 28.86 25.56
C ASN A 836 18.34 29.86 24.77
N LYS A 837 18.70 31.00 25.38
CA LYS A 837 19.44 32.06 24.68
C LYS A 837 20.93 31.72 24.58
N GLY A 838 21.49 31.77 23.36
CA GLY A 838 22.91 31.50 23.09
C GLY A 838 23.23 30.07 22.66
N ASP A 839 22.23 29.18 22.59
CA ASP A 839 22.43 27.81 22.10
C ASP A 839 22.78 27.80 20.61
N PHE A 840 22.22 28.70 19.80
CA PHE A 840 22.57 28.82 18.39
C PHE A 840 24.05 29.14 18.19
N ASN A 841 24.57 30.18 18.85
CA ASN A 841 25.96 30.62 18.73
C ASN A 841 26.93 29.51 19.13
N ARG A 842 26.67 28.92 20.30
CA ARG A 842 27.47 27.85 20.91
C ARG A 842 27.55 26.63 20.00
N LEU A 843 26.40 26.15 19.53
CA LEU A 843 26.33 24.87 18.81
C LEU A 843 26.71 25.00 17.32
N TYR A 844 26.44 26.13 16.66
CA TYR A 844 26.85 26.36 15.26
C TYR A 844 28.28 26.94 15.14
N GLY A 845 28.89 27.41 16.23
CA GLY A 845 30.22 28.01 16.23
C GLY A 845 30.29 29.36 15.52
N VAL A 846 29.31 30.23 15.81
CA VAL A 846 29.16 31.58 15.23
C VAL A 846 28.85 32.62 16.31
N ASP A 847 29.33 33.84 16.17
CA ASP A 847 28.85 34.97 16.99
C ASP A 847 27.46 35.46 16.51
N ASP A 848 26.93 36.54 17.08
CA ASP A 848 25.61 37.09 16.69
C ASP A 848 25.62 37.74 15.27
N SER A 849 26.80 37.84 14.63
CA SER A 849 27.01 38.36 13.27
C SER A 849 27.36 37.28 12.23
N GLY A 850 27.85 36.12 12.66
CA GLY A 850 28.23 35.00 11.79
C GLY A 850 27.06 34.28 11.12
N CYS A 851 27.36 33.40 10.16
CA CYS A 851 26.39 32.66 9.34
C CYS A 851 26.87 31.23 9.06
N SER A 852 25.91 30.29 8.98
CA SER A 852 26.14 28.92 8.51
C SER A 852 25.32 28.65 7.25
N LEU A 853 25.92 28.02 6.25
CA LEU A 853 25.27 27.57 5.01
C LEU A 853 25.02 26.07 5.10
N ILE A 854 23.76 25.67 4.99
CA ILE A 854 23.26 24.31 5.19
C ILE A 854 22.73 23.75 3.86
N ARG A 855 23.12 22.51 3.56
CA ARG A 855 22.64 21.71 2.42
C ARG A 855 21.19 21.26 2.62
N PRO A 856 20.48 20.89 1.53
CA PRO A 856 19.18 20.23 1.63
C PRO A 856 19.18 18.98 2.54
N ASP A 857 20.28 18.21 2.62
CA ASP A 857 20.38 17.05 3.51
C ASP A 857 20.69 17.36 5.00
N GLY A 858 20.75 18.64 5.36
CA GLY A 858 20.98 19.11 6.73
C GLY A 858 22.45 19.01 7.18
N PHE A 859 23.41 19.02 6.25
CA PHE A 859 24.84 19.16 6.54
C PHE A 859 25.31 20.60 6.36
N VAL A 860 26.20 21.06 7.24
CA VAL A 860 26.87 22.36 7.09
C VAL A 860 27.83 22.26 5.91
N ALA A 861 27.63 23.06 4.86
CA ALA A 861 28.54 23.12 3.72
C ALA A 861 29.64 24.18 3.89
N TRP A 862 29.34 25.28 4.57
CA TRP A 862 30.25 26.40 4.81
C TRP A 862 29.80 27.19 6.05
N ARG A 863 30.71 27.95 6.66
CA ARG A 863 30.41 28.83 7.81
C ARG A 863 31.39 30.01 7.89
N ALA A 864 30.85 31.21 8.11
CA ALA A 864 31.60 32.36 8.63
C ALA A 864 31.30 32.53 10.14
N PRO A 865 32.29 32.42 11.04
CA PRO A 865 32.07 32.63 12.48
C PRO A 865 31.65 34.06 12.86
N ILE A 866 31.96 35.04 12.01
CA ILE A 866 31.82 36.49 12.23
C ILE A 866 31.56 37.19 10.88
N TRP A 867 30.85 38.32 10.89
CA TRP A 867 30.70 39.20 9.71
C TRP A 867 32.00 39.99 9.43
N SER A 868 32.62 39.76 8.27
CA SER A 868 33.76 40.55 7.77
C SER A 868 33.59 40.92 6.29
N ALA A 869 34.53 41.64 5.67
CA ALA A 869 34.48 41.91 4.22
C ALA A 869 34.77 40.65 3.39
N GLU A 870 35.70 39.84 3.87
CA GLU A 870 36.12 38.56 3.32
C GLU A 870 34.95 37.57 3.37
N ALA A 871 34.30 37.43 4.53
CA ALA A 871 33.17 36.52 4.72
C ALA A 871 31.98 36.76 3.75
N GLN A 872 31.77 38.01 3.31
CA GLN A 872 30.73 38.36 2.33
C GLN A 872 31.10 37.87 0.92
N LYS A 873 32.37 38.02 0.52
CA LYS A 873 32.90 37.52 -0.75
C LYS A 873 32.95 35.99 -0.76
N ASP A 874 33.46 35.42 0.32
CA ASP A 874 33.63 33.98 0.49
C ASP A 874 32.28 33.24 0.47
N PHE A 875 31.19 33.84 0.98
CA PHE A 875 29.85 33.25 0.91
C PHE A 875 29.39 32.99 -0.53
N MET A 876 29.59 33.95 -1.43
CA MET A 876 29.17 33.84 -2.85
C MET A 876 29.99 32.76 -3.57
N GLN A 877 31.31 32.77 -3.39
CA GLN A 877 32.21 31.77 -3.97
C GLN A 877 31.95 30.38 -3.38
N ALA A 878 31.77 30.28 -2.06
CA ALA A 878 31.47 29.03 -1.38
C ALA A 878 30.16 28.43 -1.88
N LEU A 879 29.07 29.21 -1.97
CA LEU A 879 27.80 28.68 -2.49
C LEU A 879 27.96 28.13 -3.91
N GLY A 880 28.60 28.88 -4.82
CA GLY A 880 28.85 28.42 -6.19
C GLY A 880 29.65 27.12 -6.25
N GLN A 881 30.66 26.99 -5.39
CA GLN A 881 31.48 25.78 -5.26
C GLN A 881 30.72 24.60 -4.64
N VAL A 882 30.09 24.75 -3.47
CA VAL A 882 29.48 23.62 -2.73
C VAL A 882 28.21 23.09 -3.39
N SER A 883 27.53 23.92 -4.19
CA SER A 883 26.42 23.50 -5.04
C SER A 883 26.87 22.91 -6.39
N LEU A 884 28.15 23.10 -6.76
CA LEU A 884 28.68 22.88 -8.10
C LEU A 884 27.77 23.51 -9.17
N SER A 885 27.45 24.80 -8.97
CA SER A 885 26.49 25.60 -9.76
C SER A 885 26.76 25.48 -11.26
N SER A 886 25.72 25.12 -12.02
CA SER A 886 25.78 25.00 -13.49
C SER A 886 26.27 26.29 -14.16
N LYS A 887 25.68 27.43 -13.79
CA LYS A 887 26.07 28.77 -14.28
C LYS A 887 27.52 29.10 -13.96
N HIS A 888 28.01 28.73 -12.78
CA HIS A 888 29.38 29.06 -12.37
C HIS A 888 30.44 28.24 -13.12
N THR A 889 30.09 27.04 -13.60
CA THR A 889 30.97 26.25 -14.48
C THR A 889 31.03 26.74 -15.93
N ASP A 890 30.08 27.55 -16.40
CA ASP A 890 30.10 28.15 -17.74
C ASP A 890 30.90 29.47 -17.80
N GLU A 891 31.08 30.18 -16.67
CA GLU A 891 32.00 31.34 -16.58
C GLU A 891 33.49 30.94 -16.45
N LEU A 892 33.77 29.64 -16.29
CA LEU A 892 35.12 29.06 -16.10
C LEU A 892 35.59 28.23 -17.31
N ARG A 893 34.93 28.37 -18.47
CA ARG A 893 35.19 27.63 -19.72
C ARG A 893 35.37 28.55 -20.93
#